data_AF-A0A2A2BLU8-F1
#
_entry.id   AF-A0A2A2BLU8-F1
#
_cell.length_a   1.000
_cell.length_b   1.000
_cell.length_c   1.000
_cell.angle_alpha   90.00
_cell.angle_beta   90.00
_cell.angle_gamma   90.00
#
_symmetry.space_group_name_H-M   'P 1'
#
loop_
_entity.id
_entity.type
_entity.pdbx_description
1 polymer ?
#
loop_
_entity_poly.entity_id
_entity_poly.type
_entity_poly.pdbx_seq_one_letter_code
_entity_poly.pdbx_strand_id
1 'polypeptide(L)'
;MKIINIGVLAHVDAGKTTLTESLLYNSGAITELGSVDKGTTRTDNTLLERQRGITIQTGITSFQWENTKVNIIDTPGHMDFLAEVYRSLSVLDGAILLISAKDGVQAQTRILFHALRKMGIPTIFFINKIDQNGIDLSTVYQDIKEKLSAEIVIKQKVELYPNMCVTNFTESEQWDTVIEGNDDLLEKYMSGKSLEALELEQEESIRFQNCSLFPLYHGSAKNNIGIDNLIEVITNKFYSSTHRGQSELCGNVFKIEYTKKRQRLAYIRLYSGVLHLRDSVRISEKEKIKITEMYTSINGELCKIDKAYSGEIVILQNEFLKLNSVLGDTKLLPQRKKIENPHPLLQTTVEPSKPEQREMLLDALLEISDSDPLLRYYVDSTTHEIILSFLGKVQMEVISALLQEKYHVEIELKEPTVIYMERPLKNAEYTIHIEVPPNPFWASIGLSVSPLPLGSGMQYESSVSLGYLNQSFQNAVMEGIRYGCEQGLYGWNVTDCKICFKYGLYYSPVSTPADFRMLAPIVLEQVLKKAGTELLEPYLSFKIYAPQEYLSRAYNDAPKYCANIVDTQLKNNEVILSGEIPARCIQEYRSDLTFFTNGRSVCLTELKGYHVTTGEPVCQPRRPNSRIDKVRYMFNKIT
;
A
#
# COMPACT_ATOMS: atom_id res chain seq x y z
N MET A 1 -19.74 25.87 -2.08
CA MET A 1 -18.96 25.20 -1.04
C MET A 1 -17.68 24.64 -1.64
N LYS A 2 -16.51 24.94 -1.05
CA LYS A 2 -15.22 24.30 -1.36
C LYS A 2 -15.12 22.99 -0.55
N ILE A 3 -14.58 21.93 -1.13
CA ILE A 3 -14.37 20.66 -0.42
C ILE A 3 -12.90 20.30 -0.51
N ILE A 4 -12.29 19.94 0.61
CA ILE A 4 -10.86 19.59 0.71
C ILE A 4 -10.74 18.28 1.47
N ASN A 5 -9.92 17.37 0.96
CA ASN A 5 -9.61 16.11 1.63
C ASN A 5 -8.17 16.16 2.13
N ILE A 6 -7.97 16.17 3.45
CA ILE A 6 -6.63 16.23 4.06
C ILE A 6 -6.32 14.96 4.84
N GLY A 7 -5.05 14.57 4.82
CA GLY A 7 -4.52 13.54 5.70
C GLY A 7 -3.73 14.13 6.85
N VAL A 8 -3.83 13.54 8.03
CA VAL A 8 -3.02 13.91 9.19
C VAL A 8 -2.05 12.76 9.45
N LEU A 9 -0.75 13.02 9.31
CA LEU A 9 0.31 12.02 9.39
C LEU A 9 1.27 12.37 10.52
N ALA A 10 1.63 11.38 11.33
CA ALA A 10 2.53 11.58 12.46
C ALA A 10 3.28 10.30 12.83
N HIS A 11 4.43 10.44 13.47
CA HIS A 11 5.02 9.35 14.24
C HIS A 11 4.20 9.07 15.51
N VAL A 12 4.48 7.93 16.15
CA VAL A 12 3.82 7.52 17.40
C VAL A 12 4.00 8.62 18.45
N ASP A 13 2.94 8.91 19.19
CA ASP A 13 2.87 9.95 20.21
C ASP A 13 3.07 11.40 19.75
N ALA A 14 3.25 11.73 18.47
CA ALA A 14 3.36 13.16 18.07
C ALA A 14 2.07 13.98 18.29
N GLY A 15 0.96 13.31 18.63
CA GLY A 15 -0.33 13.94 18.96
C GLY A 15 -1.28 14.03 17.78
N LYS A 16 -1.23 13.09 16.83
CA LYS A 16 -2.13 12.99 15.66
C LYS A 16 -3.60 13.02 16.04
N THR A 17 -3.99 12.12 16.95
CA THR A 17 -5.37 12.02 17.45
C THR A 17 -5.77 13.29 18.17
N THR A 18 -4.91 13.80 19.06
CA THR A 18 -5.16 15.06 19.79
C THR A 18 -5.37 16.23 18.83
N LEU A 19 -4.55 16.37 17.79
CA LEU A 19 -4.73 17.42 16.80
C LEU A 19 -6.06 17.27 16.05
N THR A 20 -6.39 16.05 15.63
CA THR A 20 -7.64 15.78 14.90
C THR A 20 -8.86 16.14 15.74
N GLU A 21 -8.84 15.83 17.03
CA GLU A 21 -9.89 16.23 17.97
C GLU A 21 -9.97 17.75 18.16
N SER A 22 -8.83 18.43 18.34
CA SER A 22 -8.80 19.89 18.44
C SER A 22 -9.36 20.57 17.18
N LEU A 23 -9.07 20.03 16.00
CA LEU A 23 -9.64 20.53 14.74
C LEU A 23 -11.17 20.38 14.71
N LEU A 24 -11.69 19.23 15.14
CA LEU A 24 -13.13 18.99 15.22
C LEU A 24 -13.81 19.87 16.27
N TYR A 25 -13.15 20.12 17.41
CA TYR A 25 -13.70 20.94 18.49
C TYR A 25 -13.75 22.42 18.10
N ASN A 26 -12.62 22.96 17.61
CA ASN A 26 -12.55 24.38 17.25
C ASN A 26 -13.44 24.73 16.06
N SER A 27 -13.68 23.78 15.15
CA SER A 27 -14.65 23.97 14.07
C SER A 27 -16.12 23.87 14.52
N GLY A 28 -16.38 23.52 15.78
CA GLY A 28 -17.72 23.30 16.31
C GLY A 28 -18.38 22.00 15.87
N ALA A 29 -17.64 21.09 15.23
CA ALA A 29 -18.15 19.78 14.83
C ALA A 29 -18.41 18.87 16.04
N ILE A 30 -17.62 18.99 17.10
CA ILE A 30 -17.84 18.34 18.40
C ILE A 30 -17.99 19.38 19.50
N THR A 31 -18.86 19.10 20.48
CA THR A 31 -19.15 20.03 21.59
C THR A 31 -18.17 19.93 22.75
N GLU A 32 -17.43 18.82 22.84
CA GLU A 32 -16.46 18.56 23.91
C GLU A 32 -15.18 17.97 23.32
N LEU A 33 -14.03 18.37 23.85
CA LEU A 33 -12.73 17.74 23.54
C LEU A 33 -12.67 16.37 24.20
N GLY A 34 -12.46 15.34 23.40
CA GLY A 34 -12.08 14.03 23.91
C GLY A 34 -10.60 14.01 24.35
N SER A 35 -10.24 12.94 25.03
CA SER A 35 -8.92 12.70 25.59
C SER A 35 -8.48 11.28 25.28
N VAL A 36 -7.26 11.16 24.74
CA VAL A 36 -6.59 9.88 24.45
C VAL A 36 -6.42 9.08 25.74
N ASP A 37 -5.91 9.71 26.81
CA ASP A 37 -5.70 9.08 28.12
C ASP A 37 -6.99 8.51 28.74
N LYS A 38 -8.14 9.12 28.41
CA LYS A 38 -9.46 8.68 28.86
C LYS A 38 -10.18 7.78 27.84
N GLY A 39 -9.61 7.54 26.67
CA GLY A 39 -10.22 6.77 25.58
C GLY A 39 -11.55 7.34 25.08
N THR A 40 -11.72 8.67 25.12
CA THR A 40 -12.97 9.35 24.72
C THR A 40 -12.92 9.90 23.29
N THR A 41 -11.83 9.63 22.58
CA THR A 41 -11.56 10.17 21.25
C THR A 41 -12.46 9.55 20.17
N ARG A 42 -12.84 10.35 19.16
CA ARG A 42 -13.71 9.94 18.05
C ARG A 42 -13.00 9.20 16.93
N THR A 43 -11.68 9.32 16.84
CA THR A 43 -10.88 8.70 15.78
C THR A 43 -10.36 7.31 16.15
N ASP A 44 -10.20 7.01 17.45
CA ASP A 44 -9.74 5.70 17.92
C ASP A 44 -10.93 4.77 18.15
N ASN A 45 -11.47 4.22 17.06
CA ASN A 45 -12.71 3.46 17.06
C ASN A 45 -12.56 2.03 17.61
N THR A 46 -11.35 1.46 17.61
CA THR A 46 -11.13 0.06 18.05
C THR A 46 -10.34 -0.06 19.36
N LEU A 47 -10.68 -1.06 20.17
CA LEU A 47 -9.95 -1.37 21.42
C LEU A 47 -8.48 -1.69 21.13
N LEU A 48 -8.21 -2.39 20.02
CA LEU A 48 -6.86 -2.72 19.57
C LEU A 48 -5.98 -1.49 19.31
N GLU A 49 -6.51 -0.47 18.63
CA GLU A 49 -5.78 0.78 18.36
C GLU A 49 -5.41 1.49 19.67
N ARG A 50 -6.31 1.48 20.65
CA ARG A 50 -6.08 2.06 21.98
C ARG A 50 -5.04 1.29 22.79
N GLN A 51 -5.09 -0.05 22.76
CA GLN A 51 -4.13 -0.88 23.48
C GLN A 51 -2.71 -0.77 22.90
N ARG A 52 -2.58 -0.67 21.57
CA ARG A 52 -1.28 -0.59 20.90
C ARG A 52 -0.78 0.84 20.67
N GLY A 53 -1.62 1.86 20.89
CA GLY A 53 -1.26 3.27 20.67
C GLY A 53 -0.97 3.61 19.19
N ILE A 54 -1.49 2.81 18.25
CA ILE A 54 -1.30 3.00 16.81
C ILE A 54 -2.65 3.00 16.10
N THR A 55 -2.78 3.83 15.06
CA THR A 55 -3.92 3.77 14.13
C THR A 55 -3.70 2.63 13.15
N ILE A 56 -4.71 1.78 12.99
CA ILE A 56 -4.66 0.56 12.19
C ILE A 56 -5.56 0.71 10.97
N GLN A 57 -6.76 1.29 11.14
CA GLN A 57 -7.71 1.52 10.07
C GLN A 57 -7.89 3.00 9.80
N THR A 58 -8.09 3.36 8.54
CA THR A 58 -8.28 4.77 8.22
C THR A 58 -9.65 5.28 8.64
N GLY A 59 -9.67 6.20 9.61
CA GLY A 59 -10.86 6.94 10.01
C GLY A 59 -11.17 8.08 9.04
N ILE A 60 -12.46 8.36 8.80
CA ILE A 60 -12.89 9.51 8.02
C ILE A 60 -13.82 10.34 8.88
N THR A 61 -13.42 11.58 9.15
CA THR A 61 -14.25 12.58 9.82
C THR A 61 -14.29 13.83 8.96
N SER A 62 -15.16 14.77 9.30
CA SER A 62 -15.30 16.00 8.53
C SER A 62 -15.78 17.12 9.41
N PHE A 63 -15.35 18.33 9.11
CA PHE A 63 -15.90 19.54 9.70
C PHE A 63 -16.18 20.57 8.61
N GLN A 64 -16.95 21.59 8.96
CA GLN A 64 -17.18 22.74 8.11
C GLN A 64 -16.57 23.98 8.76
N TRP A 65 -15.81 24.73 7.97
CA TRP A 65 -15.28 26.03 8.36
C TRP A 65 -15.64 27.04 7.27
N GLU A 66 -16.39 28.07 7.64
CA GLU A 66 -16.95 29.04 6.69
C GLU A 66 -17.68 28.36 5.51
N ASN A 67 -17.25 28.61 4.27
CA ASN A 67 -17.81 28.02 3.04
C ASN A 67 -16.98 26.82 2.52
N THR A 68 -16.19 26.19 3.41
CA THR A 68 -15.31 25.06 3.09
C THR A 68 -15.61 23.84 3.96
N LYS A 69 -15.92 22.71 3.33
CA LYS A 69 -15.97 21.39 3.98
C LYS A 69 -14.59 20.76 3.94
N VAL A 70 -14.08 20.33 5.09
CA VAL A 70 -12.80 19.64 5.21
C VAL A 70 -13.07 18.21 5.67
N ASN A 71 -12.67 17.24 4.85
CA ASN A 71 -12.65 15.83 5.25
C ASN A 71 -11.26 15.50 5.77
N ILE A 72 -11.19 15.00 7.00
CA ILE A 72 -9.96 14.50 7.61
C ILE A 72 -9.92 12.99 7.43
N ILE A 73 -8.84 12.52 6.81
CA ILE A 73 -8.55 11.11 6.61
C ILE A 73 -7.40 10.76 7.56
N ASP A 74 -7.71 10.00 8.59
CA ASP A 74 -6.73 9.61 9.59
C ASP A 74 -5.95 8.38 9.12
N THR A 75 -4.66 8.52 8.83
CA THR A 75 -3.87 7.43 8.22
C THR A 75 -3.09 6.65 9.27
N PRO A 76 -2.88 5.33 9.11
CA PRO A 76 -1.95 4.56 9.93
C PRO A 76 -0.54 5.17 9.93
N GLY A 77 0.13 5.16 11.09
CA GLY A 77 1.51 5.64 11.23
C GLY A 77 2.59 4.57 11.04
N HIS A 78 2.18 3.29 10.92
CA HIS A 78 3.09 2.14 10.93
C HIS A 78 3.32 1.54 9.54
N MET A 79 4.56 1.10 9.26
CA MET A 79 4.97 0.61 7.94
C MET A 79 4.28 -0.67 7.48
N ASP A 80 3.92 -1.56 8.40
CA ASP A 80 3.26 -2.81 8.01
C ASP A 80 1.84 -2.58 7.46
N PHE A 81 1.30 -1.36 7.58
CA PHE A 81 0.08 -0.90 6.94
C PHE A 81 0.33 0.02 5.74
N LEU A 82 1.51 -0.07 5.10
CA LEU A 82 1.87 0.78 3.96
C LEU A 82 0.82 0.79 2.84
N ALA A 83 0.15 -0.33 2.58
CA ALA A 83 -0.93 -0.31 1.58
C ALA A 83 -2.12 0.55 2.02
N GLU A 84 -2.55 0.49 3.29
CA GLU A 84 -3.59 1.38 3.81
C GLU A 84 -3.12 2.84 3.78
N VAL A 85 -1.86 3.10 4.10
CA VAL A 85 -1.25 4.45 3.98
C VAL A 85 -1.32 4.93 2.53
N TYR A 86 -0.77 4.18 1.56
CA TYR A 86 -0.77 4.60 0.16
C TYR A 86 -2.18 4.74 -0.42
N ARG A 87 -3.13 3.87 -0.04
CA ARG A 87 -4.55 4.00 -0.41
C ARG A 87 -5.12 5.31 0.09
N SER A 88 -4.92 5.60 1.36
CA SER A 88 -5.44 6.82 1.99
C SER A 88 -4.80 8.07 1.41
N LEU A 89 -3.49 8.04 1.17
CA LEU A 89 -2.74 9.11 0.51
C LEU A 89 -3.25 9.37 -0.92
N SER A 90 -3.62 8.33 -1.67
CA SER A 90 -4.07 8.48 -3.06
C SER A 90 -5.33 9.35 -3.20
N VAL A 91 -6.14 9.44 -2.15
CA VAL A 91 -7.38 10.21 -2.09
C VAL A 91 -7.26 11.52 -1.32
N LEU A 92 -6.05 12.04 -1.08
CA LEU A 92 -5.84 13.34 -0.44
C LEU A 92 -5.65 14.47 -1.46
N ASP A 93 -6.19 15.64 -1.16
CA ASP A 93 -5.81 16.92 -1.79
C ASP A 93 -4.53 17.48 -1.16
N GLY A 94 -4.29 17.18 0.12
CA GLY A 94 -3.10 17.62 0.84
C GLY A 94 -2.89 16.88 2.14
N ALA A 95 -1.78 17.15 2.81
CA ALA A 95 -1.41 16.48 4.05
C ALA A 95 -0.84 17.45 5.08
N ILE A 96 -1.02 17.11 6.35
CA ILE A 96 -0.36 17.73 7.49
C ILE A 96 0.58 16.69 8.09
N LEU A 97 1.88 16.96 8.05
CA LEU A 97 2.88 16.13 8.71
C LEU A 97 3.20 16.73 10.08
N LEU A 98 2.81 16.03 11.14
CA LEU A 98 3.01 16.45 12.52
C LEU A 98 4.38 16.01 13.02
N ILE A 99 5.03 16.95 13.70
CA ILE A 99 6.35 16.78 14.30
C ILE A 99 6.24 17.20 15.76
N SER A 100 6.70 16.38 16.69
CA SER A 100 6.74 16.73 18.11
C SER A 100 7.86 17.73 18.33
N ALA A 101 7.56 18.86 18.97
CA ALA A 101 8.56 19.87 19.33
C ALA A 101 9.64 19.33 20.28
N LYS A 102 9.30 18.32 21.09
CA LYS A 102 10.23 17.67 22.00
C LYS A 102 11.09 16.60 21.31
N ASP A 103 10.46 15.80 20.45
CA ASP A 103 11.12 14.60 19.90
C ASP A 103 11.77 14.84 18.53
N GLY A 104 11.44 15.95 17.87
CA GLY A 104 11.98 16.32 16.56
C GLY A 104 11.59 15.35 15.44
N VAL A 105 12.46 15.24 14.43
CA VAL A 105 12.21 14.35 13.29
C VAL A 105 12.62 12.92 13.63
N GLN A 106 11.62 12.08 13.87
CA GLN A 106 11.79 10.65 14.10
C GLN A 106 11.90 9.83 12.82
N ALA A 107 12.29 8.55 12.99
CA ALA A 107 12.37 7.56 11.93
C ALA A 107 11.08 7.48 11.11
N GLN A 108 9.93 7.26 11.77
CA GLN A 108 8.64 7.13 11.10
C GLN A 108 8.25 8.39 10.33
N THR A 109 8.54 9.59 10.87
CA THR A 109 8.27 10.87 10.18
C THR A 109 8.90 10.90 8.79
N ARG A 110 10.13 10.39 8.65
CA ARG A 110 10.85 10.35 7.36
C ARG A 110 10.19 9.40 6.37
N ILE A 111 9.65 8.28 6.85
CA ILE A 111 8.93 7.30 6.03
C ILE A 111 7.64 7.88 5.49
N LEU A 112 6.86 8.53 6.35
CA LEU A 112 5.61 9.18 5.98
C LEU A 112 5.87 10.32 4.99
N PHE A 113 6.90 11.14 5.23
CA PHE A 113 7.30 12.19 4.30
C PHE A 113 7.77 11.64 2.95
N HIS A 114 8.53 10.55 2.94
CA HIS A 114 8.93 9.87 1.71
C HIS A 114 7.71 9.39 0.90
N ALA A 115 6.71 8.81 1.57
CA ALA A 115 5.46 8.38 0.93
C ALA A 115 4.69 9.58 0.33
N LEU A 116 4.58 10.69 1.05
CA LEU A 116 3.96 11.94 0.57
C LEU A 116 4.67 12.49 -0.66
N ARG A 117 6.01 12.53 -0.65
CA ARG A 117 6.84 12.96 -1.79
C ARG A 117 6.67 12.05 -3.00
N LYS A 118 6.65 10.72 -2.79
CA LYS A 118 6.46 9.74 -3.87
C LYS A 118 5.09 9.87 -4.53
N MET A 119 4.07 10.22 -3.76
CA MET A 119 2.69 10.44 -4.22
C MET A 119 2.44 11.84 -4.80
N GLY A 120 3.37 12.79 -4.59
CA GLY A 120 3.20 14.18 -5.02
C GLY A 120 2.07 14.90 -4.29
N ILE A 121 1.99 14.75 -2.97
CA ILE A 121 0.94 15.35 -2.14
C ILE A 121 1.46 16.63 -1.48
N PRO A 122 0.81 17.80 -1.72
CA PRO A 122 1.14 19.04 -1.04
C PRO A 122 1.08 18.86 0.48
N THR A 123 2.15 19.25 1.18
CA THR A 123 2.31 18.92 2.60
C THR A 123 2.65 20.17 3.41
N ILE A 124 1.93 20.36 4.51
CA ILE A 124 2.24 21.36 5.55
C ILE A 124 2.94 20.65 6.70
N PHE A 125 4.01 21.24 7.22
CA PHE A 125 4.65 20.79 8.45
C PHE A 125 4.01 21.50 9.65
N PHE A 126 3.64 20.73 10.67
CA PHE A 126 3.07 21.27 11.89
C PHE A 126 3.85 20.76 13.11
N ILE A 127 4.55 21.67 13.79
CA ILE A 127 5.26 21.37 15.03
C ILE A 127 4.27 21.45 16.19
N ASN A 128 3.92 20.30 16.75
CA ASN A 128 2.98 20.14 17.85
C ASN A 128 3.72 20.07 19.20
N LYS A 129 2.98 20.18 20.31
CA LYS A 129 3.47 20.06 21.69
C LYS A 129 4.48 21.15 22.07
N ILE A 130 4.34 22.36 21.53
CA ILE A 130 5.20 23.51 21.88
C ILE A 130 5.08 23.93 23.36
N ASP A 131 4.10 23.40 24.09
CA ASP A 131 3.86 23.63 25.52
C ASP A 131 4.81 22.90 26.47
N GLN A 132 5.65 21.99 25.96
CA GLN A 132 6.54 21.22 26.83
C GLN A 132 7.80 22.00 27.21
N ASN A 133 8.31 21.73 28.42
CA ASN A 133 9.55 22.36 28.88
C ASN A 133 10.77 21.83 28.13
N GLY A 134 11.76 22.71 27.90
CA GLY A 134 13.04 22.33 27.29
C GLY A 134 13.01 22.21 25.77
N ILE A 135 11.99 22.76 25.11
CA ILE A 135 11.90 22.78 23.65
C ILE A 135 12.87 23.80 23.09
N ASP A 136 13.67 23.36 22.12
CA ASP A 136 14.47 24.22 21.26
C ASP A 136 14.00 24.07 19.81
N LEU A 137 13.18 25.04 19.37
CA LEU A 137 12.64 25.06 18.02
C LEU A 137 13.74 25.21 16.95
N SER A 138 14.87 25.87 17.28
CA SER A 138 15.96 26.06 16.32
C SER A 138 16.59 24.73 15.92
N THR A 139 16.81 23.84 16.90
CA THR A 139 17.25 22.46 16.67
C THR A 139 16.21 21.69 15.84
N VAL A 140 14.91 21.82 16.12
CA VAL A 140 13.85 21.13 15.34
C VAL A 140 13.83 21.60 13.88
N TYR A 141 13.99 22.91 13.62
CA TYR A 141 14.07 23.43 12.25
C TYR A 141 15.27 22.88 11.50
N GLN A 142 16.43 22.81 12.14
CA GLN A 142 17.62 22.21 11.55
C GLN A 142 17.40 20.73 11.25
N ASP A 143 16.81 19.99 12.18
CA ASP A 143 16.45 18.58 12.01
C ASP A 143 15.53 18.36 10.79
N ILE A 144 14.53 19.22 10.60
CA ILE A 144 13.63 19.19 9.44
C ILE A 144 14.41 19.45 8.14
N LYS A 145 15.27 20.48 8.12
CA LYS A 145 16.07 20.83 6.94
C LYS A 145 17.01 19.69 6.52
N GLU A 146 17.64 19.05 7.49
CA GLU A 146 18.63 17.99 7.23
C GLU A 146 17.98 16.66 6.84
N LYS A 147 16.94 16.25 7.58
CA LYS A 147 16.35 14.90 7.49
C LYS A 147 15.15 14.80 6.55
N LEU A 148 14.41 15.88 6.33
CA LEU A 148 13.20 15.92 5.49
C LEU A 148 13.44 16.71 4.20
N SER A 149 13.55 18.04 4.29
CA SER A 149 13.70 18.92 3.13
C SER A 149 14.30 20.26 3.53
N ALA A 150 15.28 20.77 2.77
CA ALA A 150 15.84 22.10 2.98
C ALA A 150 14.86 23.22 2.61
N GLU A 151 13.95 22.95 1.65
CA GLU A 151 12.95 23.87 1.11
C GLU A 151 11.75 24.06 2.05
N ILE A 152 11.98 24.60 3.26
CA ILE A 152 10.92 24.93 4.22
C ILE A 152 10.76 26.44 4.38
N VAL A 153 9.52 26.89 4.60
CA VAL A 153 9.22 28.29 4.94
C VAL A 153 8.52 28.33 6.29
N ILE A 154 9.16 28.96 7.27
CA ILE A 154 8.60 29.11 8.61
C ILE A 154 7.56 30.23 8.56
N LYS A 155 6.27 29.95 8.77
CA LYS A 155 5.20 30.96 8.64
C LYS A 155 4.80 31.61 9.96
N GLN A 156 5.27 31.07 11.09
CA GLN A 156 4.88 31.52 12.43
C GLN A 156 6.06 31.71 13.38
N LYS A 157 5.99 32.78 14.17
CA LYS A 157 6.85 33.05 15.31
C LYS A 157 6.20 32.47 16.57
N VAL A 158 7.01 31.85 17.41
CA VAL A 158 6.57 31.27 18.69
C VAL A 158 7.27 31.99 19.83
N GLU A 159 6.50 32.52 20.77
CA GLU A 159 7.00 33.10 22.01
C GLU A 159 6.58 32.16 23.14
N LEU A 160 7.54 31.46 23.76
CA LEU A 160 7.29 30.42 24.76
C LEU A 160 7.04 30.98 26.17
N TYR A 161 7.60 32.16 26.50
CA TYR A 161 7.55 32.78 27.83
C TYR A 161 7.31 34.29 27.72
N PRO A 162 6.50 34.92 28.62
CA PRO A 162 5.83 34.37 29.80
C PRO A 162 4.45 33.75 29.52
N ASN A 163 3.80 34.08 28.40
CA ASN A 163 2.56 33.48 27.94
C ASN A 163 2.81 32.90 26.54
N MET A 164 2.48 31.62 26.34
CA MET A 164 2.76 30.96 25.08
C MET A 164 1.87 31.52 23.96
N CYS A 165 2.48 32.18 22.99
CA CYS A 165 1.79 32.81 21.86
C CYS A 165 2.41 32.38 20.53
N VAL A 166 1.55 32.17 19.53
CA VAL A 166 1.95 31.87 18.16
C VAL A 166 1.39 32.97 17.27
N THR A 167 2.27 33.71 16.60
CA THR A 167 1.90 34.80 15.69
C THR A 167 2.40 34.51 14.28
N ASN A 168 1.63 34.91 13.26
CA ASN A 168 2.08 34.79 11.88
C ASN A 168 3.16 35.85 11.61
N PHE A 169 4.20 35.48 10.86
CA PHE A 169 5.21 36.45 10.45
C PHE A 169 4.66 37.40 9.38
N THR A 170 5.10 38.66 9.44
CA THR A 170 4.70 39.75 8.54
C THR A 170 5.89 40.34 7.76
N GLU A 171 7.12 39.82 7.94
CA GLU A 171 8.36 40.43 7.45
C GLU A 171 9.02 39.71 6.25
N SER A 172 9.96 40.40 5.61
CA SER A 172 10.59 40.05 4.33
C SER A 172 11.59 38.89 4.36
N GLU A 173 12.19 38.56 5.51
CA GLU A 173 13.26 37.53 5.65
C GLU A 173 12.81 36.10 5.31
N GLN A 174 11.51 35.88 5.09
CA GLN A 174 10.93 34.55 4.82
C GLN A 174 10.86 34.21 3.35
N TRP A 175 10.99 35.23 2.50
CA TRP A 175 10.86 35.09 1.07
C TRP A 175 12.14 34.64 0.42
N ASP A 176 13.29 34.65 1.12
CA ASP A 176 14.58 34.23 0.57
C ASP A 176 14.48 32.84 -0.08
N THR A 177 13.90 31.85 0.61
CA THR A 177 13.70 30.51 0.05
C THR A 177 12.76 30.51 -1.16
N VAL A 178 11.75 31.39 -1.19
CA VAL A 178 10.80 31.51 -2.31
C VAL A 178 11.48 32.16 -3.52
N ILE A 179 12.22 33.25 -3.29
CA ILE A 179 12.98 34.03 -4.25
C ILE A 179 14.09 33.17 -4.87
N GLU A 180 14.88 32.46 -4.06
CA GLU A 180 15.96 31.57 -4.52
C GLU A 180 15.48 30.47 -5.46
N GLY A 181 14.21 30.02 -5.33
CA GLY A 181 13.68 28.96 -6.17
C GLY A 181 13.05 29.42 -7.48
N ASN A 182 13.03 30.73 -7.77
CA ASN A 182 12.52 31.28 -9.03
C ASN A 182 13.54 32.28 -9.60
N ASP A 183 14.15 31.93 -10.73
CA ASP A 183 15.21 32.71 -11.37
C ASP A 183 14.78 34.17 -11.68
N ASP A 184 13.52 34.38 -12.07
CA ASP A 184 12.98 35.72 -12.38
C ASP A 184 12.85 36.59 -11.11
N LEU A 185 12.36 35.99 -10.01
CA LEU A 185 12.27 36.67 -8.72
C LEU A 185 13.66 36.97 -8.15
N LEU A 186 14.59 36.02 -8.29
CA LEU A 186 15.98 36.19 -7.86
C LEU A 186 16.66 37.32 -8.65
N GLU A 187 16.48 37.40 -9.96
CA GLU A 187 17.02 38.50 -10.78
C GLU A 187 16.44 39.87 -10.37
N LYS A 188 15.13 39.94 -10.11
CA LYS A 188 14.47 41.15 -9.60
C LYS A 188 15.05 41.57 -8.24
N TYR A 189 15.23 40.62 -7.33
CA TYR A 189 15.81 40.86 -6.01
C TYR A 189 17.26 41.35 -6.10
N MET A 190 18.10 40.68 -6.90
CA MET A 190 19.50 41.06 -7.11
C MET A 190 19.66 42.43 -7.79
N SER A 191 18.70 42.83 -8.63
CA SER A 191 18.68 44.15 -9.26
C SER A 191 18.09 45.26 -8.38
N GLY A 192 17.71 44.96 -7.13
CA GLY A 192 17.15 45.91 -6.17
C GLY A 192 15.74 46.40 -6.52
N LYS A 193 15.02 45.68 -7.40
CA LYS A 193 13.63 46.01 -7.74
C LYS A 193 12.71 45.57 -6.60
N SER A 194 11.65 46.34 -6.35
CA SER A 194 10.63 45.98 -5.37
C SER A 194 9.85 44.74 -5.83
N LEU A 195 9.79 43.72 -4.98
CA LEU A 195 8.97 42.53 -5.19
C LEU A 195 7.55 42.80 -4.67
N GLU A 196 6.54 42.47 -5.47
CA GLU A 196 5.14 42.57 -5.03
C GLU A 196 4.77 41.38 -4.13
N ALA A 197 4.07 41.64 -3.03
CA ALA A 197 3.64 40.59 -2.10
C ALA A 197 2.76 39.53 -2.78
N LEU A 198 1.92 39.95 -3.73
CA LEU A 198 1.06 39.05 -4.50
C LEU A 198 1.88 38.08 -5.37
N GLU A 199 2.98 38.54 -5.97
CA GLU A 199 3.86 37.73 -6.81
C GLU A 199 4.54 36.63 -5.99
N LEU A 200 5.01 36.99 -4.79
CA LEU A 200 5.63 36.07 -3.83
C LEU A 200 4.64 35.01 -3.31
N GLU A 201 3.42 35.41 -2.96
CA GLU A 201 2.36 34.49 -2.51
C GLU A 201 1.92 33.51 -3.61
N GLN A 202 1.88 33.97 -4.86
CA GLN A 202 1.59 33.12 -6.02
C GLN A 202 2.68 32.07 -6.22
N GLU A 203 3.95 32.47 -6.21
CA GLU A 203 5.07 31.54 -6.33
C GLU A 203 5.10 30.53 -5.18
N GLU A 204 4.91 30.99 -3.93
CA GLU A 204 4.81 30.10 -2.76
C GLU A 204 3.69 29.07 -2.96
N SER A 205 2.54 29.51 -3.46
CA SER A 205 1.38 28.64 -3.71
C SER A 205 1.67 27.62 -4.82
N ILE A 206 2.30 28.04 -5.92
CA ILE A 206 2.68 27.15 -7.03
C ILE A 206 3.67 26.09 -6.54
N ARG A 207 4.73 26.50 -5.83
CA ARG A 207 5.74 25.60 -5.29
C ARG A 207 5.19 24.64 -4.24
N PHE A 208 4.28 25.12 -3.40
CA PHE A 208 3.56 24.28 -2.45
C PHE A 208 2.72 23.21 -3.15
N GLN A 209 1.95 23.58 -4.19
CA GLN A 209 1.14 22.63 -4.97
C GLN A 209 2.01 21.64 -5.76
N ASN A 210 3.16 22.08 -6.27
CA ASN A 210 4.15 21.22 -6.93
C ASN A 210 5.01 20.41 -5.94
N CYS A 211 4.72 20.49 -4.64
CA CYS A 211 5.42 19.80 -3.57
C CYS A 211 6.92 20.13 -3.50
N SER A 212 7.37 21.27 -3.99
CA SER A 212 8.77 21.71 -3.94
C SER A 212 9.09 22.57 -2.71
N LEU A 213 8.08 23.15 -2.06
CA LEU A 213 8.21 24.01 -0.89
C LEU A 213 7.23 23.59 0.21
N PHE A 214 7.68 23.60 1.47
CA PHE A 214 6.89 23.12 2.61
C PHE A 214 6.70 24.22 3.68
N PRO A 215 5.50 24.80 3.78
CA PRO A 215 5.15 25.73 4.85
C PRO A 215 5.15 25.05 6.22
N LEU A 216 5.73 25.72 7.22
CA LEU A 216 5.88 25.23 8.58
C LEU A 216 5.12 26.12 9.57
N TYR A 217 4.27 25.48 10.37
CA TYR A 217 3.41 26.08 11.39
C TYR A 217 3.63 25.40 12.76
N HIS A 218 3.11 26.02 13.82
CA HIS A 218 3.32 25.61 15.21
C HIS A 218 2.03 25.60 16.00
N GLY A 219 1.98 24.76 17.02
CA GLY A 219 0.92 24.85 18.02
C GLY A 219 1.00 23.80 19.10
N SER A 220 0.04 23.87 20.01
CA SER A 220 -0.20 22.84 21.02
C SER A 220 -1.66 22.42 20.90
N ALA A 221 -1.88 21.23 20.33
CA ALA A 221 -3.22 20.65 20.25
C ALA A 221 -3.85 20.49 21.63
N LYS A 222 -3.05 20.05 22.62
CA LYS A 222 -3.53 19.85 24.00
C LYS A 222 -4.11 21.12 24.63
N ASN A 223 -3.48 22.27 24.37
CA ASN A 223 -3.89 23.55 24.94
C ASN A 223 -4.70 24.41 23.93
N ASN A 224 -5.06 23.86 22.77
CA ASN A 224 -5.72 24.55 21.65
C ASN A 224 -5.02 25.84 21.19
N ILE A 225 -3.69 25.83 21.17
CA ILE A 225 -2.89 26.98 20.72
C ILE A 225 -2.47 26.75 19.26
N GLY A 226 -2.76 27.73 18.38
CA GLY A 226 -2.40 27.70 16.96
C GLY A 226 -3.33 26.87 16.07
N ILE A 227 -4.39 26.29 16.63
CA ILE A 227 -5.32 25.39 15.91
C ILE A 227 -6.25 26.17 14.97
N ASP A 228 -6.77 27.33 15.39
CA ASP A 228 -7.63 28.16 14.53
C ASP A 228 -6.85 28.66 13.30
N ASN A 229 -5.63 29.15 13.52
CA ASN A 229 -4.71 29.51 12.45
C ASN A 229 -4.45 28.32 11.49
N LEU A 230 -4.31 27.10 12.03
CA LEU A 230 -4.14 25.92 11.21
C LEU A 230 -5.38 25.63 10.35
N ILE A 231 -6.60 25.78 10.89
CA ILE A 231 -7.85 25.62 10.14
C ILE A 231 -7.94 26.65 9.00
N GLU A 232 -7.62 27.91 9.27
CA GLU A 232 -7.56 28.96 8.24
C GLU A 232 -6.55 28.63 7.14
N VAL A 233 -5.37 28.16 7.52
CA VAL A 233 -4.32 27.78 6.56
C VAL A 233 -4.76 26.59 5.70
N ILE A 234 -5.38 25.57 6.30
CA ILE A 234 -5.92 24.40 5.58
C ILE A 234 -6.93 24.86 4.53
N THR A 235 -7.88 25.71 4.94
CA THR A 235 -8.96 26.16 4.06
C THR A 235 -8.47 27.08 2.95
N ASN A 236 -7.43 27.88 3.19
CA ASN A 236 -6.87 28.82 2.22
C ASN A 236 -5.84 28.18 1.27
N LYS A 237 -4.83 27.46 1.77
CA LYS A 237 -3.69 26.97 0.96
C LYS A 237 -3.98 25.71 0.15
N PHE A 238 -4.79 24.78 0.65
CA PHE A 238 -5.09 23.57 -0.11
C PHE A 238 -6.11 23.86 -1.21
N TYR A 239 -5.78 23.48 -2.44
CA TYR A 239 -6.70 23.51 -3.57
C TYR A 239 -7.25 22.12 -3.82
N SER A 240 -8.54 22.04 -4.07
CA SER A 240 -9.11 20.81 -4.60
C SER A 240 -8.79 20.75 -6.08
N SER A 241 -8.17 19.64 -6.52
CA SER A 241 -7.86 19.36 -7.92
C SER A 241 -9.10 19.18 -8.81
N THR A 242 -10.30 19.28 -8.25
CA THR A 242 -11.55 19.03 -8.95
C THR A 242 -12.00 20.18 -9.83
N HIS A 243 -12.15 19.91 -11.13
CA HIS A 243 -12.78 20.83 -12.06
C HIS A 243 -14.24 21.08 -11.67
N ARG A 244 -14.59 22.34 -11.38
CA ARG A 244 -15.98 22.76 -11.20
C ARG A 244 -16.63 22.91 -12.57
N GLY A 245 -17.27 21.86 -13.07
CA GLY A 245 -18.02 21.87 -14.34
C GLY A 245 -18.98 20.69 -14.46
N GLN A 246 -19.91 20.75 -15.41
CA GLN A 246 -20.68 19.59 -15.85
C GLN A 246 -19.77 18.67 -16.67
N SER A 247 -18.88 17.96 -15.99
CA SER A 247 -18.05 16.91 -16.55
C SER A 247 -18.64 15.54 -16.23
N GLU A 248 -18.22 14.52 -16.97
CA GLU A 248 -18.64 13.16 -16.69
C GLU A 248 -18.24 12.73 -15.27
N LEU A 249 -19.06 11.88 -14.66
CA LEU A 249 -18.80 11.35 -13.33
C LEU A 249 -17.49 10.58 -13.33
N CYS A 250 -16.65 10.85 -12.34
CA CYS A 250 -15.46 10.06 -12.06
C CYS A 250 -15.26 9.95 -10.55
N GLY A 251 -15.18 8.72 -10.04
CA GLY A 251 -14.83 8.45 -8.66
C GLY A 251 -14.02 7.16 -8.50
N ASN A 252 -13.32 7.01 -7.39
CA ASN A 252 -12.53 5.82 -7.08
C ASN A 252 -12.89 5.28 -5.70
N VAL A 253 -13.11 3.96 -5.59
CA VAL A 253 -13.25 3.25 -4.32
C VAL A 253 -11.87 3.10 -3.69
N PHE A 254 -11.65 3.64 -2.50
CA PHE A 254 -10.35 3.57 -1.82
C PHE A 254 -10.38 2.82 -0.49
N LYS A 255 -11.56 2.65 0.13
CA LYS A 255 -11.73 1.91 1.38
C LYS A 255 -13.02 1.09 1.35
N ILE A 256 -12.96 -0.12 1.89
CA ILE A 256 -14.11 -0.98 2.16
C ILE A 256 -14.16 -1.31 3.64
N GLU A 257 -15.34 -1.20 4.24
CA GLU A 257 -15.55 -1.44 5.65
C GLU A 257 -16.82 -2.26 5.90
N TYR A 258 -16.77 -3.15 6.88
CA TYR A 258 -17.93 -3.92 7.32
C TYR A 258 -18.45 -3.39 8.66
N THR A 259 -19.72 -3.00 8.67
CA THR A 259 -20.40 -2.57 9.91
C THR A 259 -20.63 -3.74 10.87
N LYS A 260 -20.99 -3.45 12.13
CA LYS A 260 -21.38 -4.48 13.12
C LYS A 260 -22.54 -5.36 12.66
N LYS A 261 -23.37 -4.89 11.73
CA LYS A 261 -24.47 -5.65 11.11
C LYS A 261 -24.03 -6.43 9.86
N ARG A 262 -22.72 -6.58 9.63
CA ARG A 262 -22.10 -7.16 8.43
C ARG A 262 -22.54 -6.51 7.11
N GLN A 263 -22.96 -5.25 7.15
CA GLN A 263 -23.23 -4.48 5.92
C GLN A 263 -21.91 -3.93 5.37
N ARG A 264 -21.67 -4.18 4.09
CA ARG A 264 -20.49 -3.75 3.35
C ARG A 264 -20.65 -2.31 2.86
N LEU A 265 -19.75 -1.43 3.31
CA LEU A 265 -19.69 -0.02 2.96
C LEU A 265 -18.47 0.24 2.08
N ALA A 266 -18.68 0.82 0.91
CA ALA A 266 -17.62 1.25 -0.01
C ALA A 266 -17.48 2.77 0.05
N TYR A 267 -16.28 3.25 0.40
CA TYR A 267 -15.93 4.66 0.44
C TYR A 267 -15.33 5.08 -0.90
N ILE A 268 -15.94 6.11 -1.50
CA ILE A 268 -15.63 6.58 -2.83
C ILE A 268 -15.26 8.05 -2.76
N ARG A 269 -14.11 8.41 -3.33
CA ARG A 269 -13.77 9.79 -3.59
C ARG A 269 -14.26 10.19 -4.98
N LEU A 270 -15.09 11.23 -5.07
CA LEU A 270 -15.51 11.83 -6.34
C LEU A 270 -14.47 12.87 -6.80
N TYR A 271 -13.97 12.73 -8.03
CA TYR A 271 -13.01 13.67 -8.63
C TYR A 271 -13.64 14.59 -9.68
N SER A 272 -14.74 14.17 -10.28
CA SER A 272 -15.45 14.91 -11.33
C SER A 272 -16.93 14.51 -11.37
N GLY A 273 -17.78 15.43 -11.82
CA GLY A 273 -19.21 15.22 -12.00
C GLY A 273 -20.01 15.29 -10.70
N VAL A 274 -21.28 14.87 -10.80
CA VAL A 274 -22.25 14.87 -9.70
C VAL A 274 -22.92 13.51 -9.66
N LEU A 275 -23.11 12.98 -8.46
CA LEU A 275 -23.76 11.70 -8.21
C LEU A 275 -25.14 11.93 -7.60
N HIS A 276 -26.19 11.39 -8.21
CA HIS A 276 -27.54 11.46 -7.67
C HIS A 276 -28.05 10.11 -7.18
N LEU A 277 -28.93 10.16 -6.19
CA LEU A 277 -29.66 8.99 -5.73
C LEU A 277 -30.51 8.41 -6.89
N ARG A 278 -30.49 7.08 -7.03
CA ARG A 278 -31.10 6.29 -8.14
C ARG A 278 -30.38 6.36 -9.48
N ASP A 279 -29.25 7.05 -9.59
CA ASP A 279 -28.43 6.99 -10.79
C ASP A 279 -27.92 5.57 -11.06
N SER A 280 -27.76 5.26 -12.35
CA SER A 280 -27.14 4.02 -12.82
C SER A 280 -25.75 4.34 -13.35
N VAL A 281 -24.74 4.03 -12.55
CA VAL A 281 -23.34 4.37 -12.80
C VAL A 281 -22.58 3.17 -13.36
N ARG A 282 -21.68 3.42 -14.32
CA ARG A 282 -20.80 2.40 -14.90
C ARG A 282 -19.58 2.20 -14.01
N ILE A 283 -19.17 0.96 -13.79
CA ILE A 283 -17.93 0.62 -13.05
C ILE A 283 -16.88 0.01 -13.97
N SER A 284 -17.37 -0.80 -14.92
CA SER A 284 -16.56 -1.38 -15.98
C SER A 284 -17.36 -1.31 -17.28
N GLU A 285 -16.73 -1.68 -18.40
CA GLU A 285 -17.43 -1.74 -19.70
C GLU A 285 -18.66 -2.65 -19.69
N LYS A 286 -18.75 -3.58 -18.72
CA LYS A 286 -19.79 -4.60 -18.64
C LYS A 286 -20.72 -4.48 -17.43
N GLU A 287 -20.39 -3.67 -16.43
CA GLU A 287 -21.14 -3.60 -15.17
C GLU A 287 -21.67 -2.20 -14.86
N LYS A 288 -22.94 -2.15 -14.47
CA LYS A 288 -23.62 -0.94 -13.99
C LYS A 288 -24.20 -1.19 -12.60
N ILE A 289 -24.07 -0.22 -11.72
CA ILE A 289 -24.69 -0.26 -10.39
C ILE A 289 -25.69 0.87 -10.25
N LYS A 290 -26.84 0.53 -9.68
CA LYS A 290 -27.86 1.51 -9.30
C LYS A 290 -27.64 1.95 -7.87
N ILE A 291 -27.65 3.26 -7.65
CA ILE A 291 -27.43 3.85 -6.33
C ILE A 291 -28.75 3.89 -5.57
N THR A 292 -28.87 3.12 -4.51
CA THR A 292 -30.07 3.05 -3.66
C THR A 292 -30.02 4.04 -2.51
N GLU A 293 -28.88 4.08 -1.82
CA GLU A 293 -28.62 4.95 -0.68
C GLU A 293 -27.19 5.49 -0.77
N MET A 294 -27.01 6.74 -0.32
CA MET A 294 -25.70 7.38 -0.22
C MET A 294 -25.58 8.06 1.13
N TYR A 295 -24.38 7.98 1.70
CA TYR A 295 -24.03 8.62 2.95
C TYR A 295 -22.79 9.48 2.76
N THR A 296 -22.64 10.51 3.59
CA THR A 296 -21.40 11.25 3.75
C THR A 296 -21.15 11.47 5.24
N SER A 297 -19.89 11.67 5.61
CA SER A 297 -19.55 12.16 6.94
C SER A 297 -19.90 13.65 7.01
N ILE A 298 -20.63 14.05 8.05
CA ILE A 298 -20.83 15.44 8.47
C ILE A 298 -20.59 15.49 9.97
N ASN A 299 -19.64 16.30 10.42
CA ASN A 299 -19.26 16.43 11.83
C ASN A 299 -18.93 15.10 12.54
N GLY A 300 -18.44 14.11 11.79
CA GLY A 300 -18.11 12.79 12.31
C GLY A 300 -19.29 11.81 12.38
N GLU A 301 -20.48 12.21 11.95
CA GLU A 301 -21.66 11.34 11.85
C GLU A 301 -21.98 10.99 10.39
N LEU A 302 -22.52 9.78 10.19
CA LEU A 302 -22.96 9.32 8.87
C LEU A 302 -24.35 9.88 8.56
N CYS A 303 -24.42 10.84 7.65
CA CYS A 303 -25.67 11.45 7.21
C CYS A 303 -26.07 10.94 5.82
N LYS A 304 -27.35 10.64 5.62
CA LYS A 304 -27.91 10.30 4.30
C LYS A 304 -27.94 11.55 3.41
N ILE A 305 -27.56 11.39 2.14
CA ILE A 305 -27.56 12.46 1.15
C ILE A 305 -28.19 12.01 -0.17
N ASP A 306 -28.86 12.93 -0.87
CA ASP A 306 -29.49 12.66 -2.17
C ASP A 306 -28.58 13.01 -3.35
N LYS A 307 -27.61 13.89 -3.14
CA LYS A 307 -26.71 14.42 -4.16
C LYS A 307 -25.32 14.56 -3.57
N ALA A 308 -24.31 14.12 -4.31
CA ALA A 308 -22.91 14.31 -3.96
C ALA A 308 -22.15 15.00 -5.08
N TYR A 309 -21.28 15.93 -4.70
CA TYR A 309 -20.54 16.77 -5.63
C TYR A 309 -19.09 16.31 -5.77
N SER A 310 -18.46 16.75 -6.85
CA SER A 310 -17.02 16.58 -7.04
C SER A 310 -16.22 17.09 -5.83
N GLY A 311 -15.30 16.26 -5.35
CA GLY A 311 -14.45 16.49 -4.18
C GLY A 311 -14.97 15.81 -2.92
N GLU A 312 -16.22 15.37 -2.88
CA GLU A 312 -16.78 14.69 -1.71
C GLU A 312 -16.33 13.23 -1.60
N ILE A 313 -16.32 12.77 -0.35
CA ILE A 313 -16.27 11.36 0.00
C ILE A 313 -17.69 10.88 0.23
N VAL A 314 -18.11 9.91 -0.58
CA VAL A 314 -19.42 9.27 -0.55
C VAL A 314 -19.27 7.83 -0.10
N ILE A 315 -20.19 7.38 0.72
CA ILE A 315 -20.24 6.04 1.26
C ILE A 315 -21.47 5.36 0.69
N LEU A 316 -21.24 4.27 -0.04
CA LEU A 316 -22.30 3.46 -0.63
C LEU A 316 -22.37 2.11 0.06
N GLN A 317 -23.57 1.68 0.41
CA GLN A 317 -23.80 0.29 0.80
C GLN A 317 -23.87 -0.56 -0.46
N ASN A 318 -22.89 -1.45 -0.68
CA ASN A 318 -22.81 -2.24 -1.90
C ASN A 318 -21.99 -3.53 -1.73
N GLU A 319 -22.48 -4.62 -2.31
CA GLU A 319 -21.85 -5.94 -2.23
C GLU A 319 -20.79 -6.20 -3.31
N PHE A 320 -20.82 -5.46 -4.43
CA PHE A 320 -20.03 -5.76 -5.63
C PHE A 320 -18.83 -4.83 -5.85
N LEU A 321 -18.87 -3.61 -5.30
CA LEU A 321 -17.83 -2.60 -5.51
C LEU A 321 -16.49 -3.01 -4.89
N LYS A 322 -15.52 -3.42 -5.72
CA LYS A 322 -14.18 -3.80 -5.24
C LYS A 322 -13.31 -2.58 -4.96
N LEU A 323 -12.27 -2.78 -4.15
CA LEU A 323 -11.26 -1.77 -3.91
C LEU A 323 -10.58 -1.35 -5.23
N ASN A 324 -10.24 -0.07 -5.37
CA ASN A 324 -9.72 0.55 -6.60
C ASN A 324 -10.64 0.48 -7.82
N SER A 325 -11.91 0.10 -7.65
CA SER A 325 -12.88 0.19 -8.74
C SER A 325 -13.24 1.65 -9.01
N VAL A 326 -13.33 1.97 -10.29
CA VAL A 326 -13.58 3.33 -10.78
C VAL A 326 -15.05 3.44 -11.16
N LEU A 327 -15.70 4.50 -10.72
CA LEU A 327 -17.06 4.84 -11.09
C LEU A 327 -17.03 5.90 -12.19
N GLY A 328 -17.63 5.60 -13.34
CA GLY A 328 -17.74 6.52 -14.48
C GLY A 328 -16.53 6.48 -15.43
N ASP A 329 -16.02 7.64 -15.85
CA ASP A 329 -14.93 7.72 -16.82
C ASP A 329 -13.55 7.56 -16.17
N THR A 330 -12.83 6.52 -16.59
CA THR A 330 -11.47 6.22 -16.10
C THR A 330 -10.43 7.22 -16.55
N LYS A 331 -10.68 7.97 -17.63
CA LYS A 331 -9.74 8.98 -18.17
C LYS A 331 -9.65 10.24 -17.31
N LEU A 332 -10.70 10.53 -16.56
CA LEU A 332 -10.80 11.71 -15.68
C LEU A 332 -10.17 11.48 -14.31
N LEU A 333 -9.60 10.31 -14.04
CA LEU A 333 -8.85 10.08 -12.81
C LEU A 333 -7.57 10.92 -12.80
N PRO A 334 -7.20 11.52 -11.66
CA PRO A 334 -5.94 12.24 -11.55
C PRO A 334 -4.78 11.30 -11.89
N GLN A 335 -3.93 11.72 -12.84
CA GLN A 335 -2.74 10.99 -13.27
C GLN A 335 -1.62 11.11 -12.22
N ARG A 336 -1.87 10.61 -11.01
CA ARG A 336 -0.80 10.39 -10.03
C ARG A 336 -0.07 9.10 -10.41
N LYS A 337 1.22 9.00 -10.03
CA LYS A 337 1.97 7.75 -10.19
C LYS A 337 1.19 6.63 -9.50
N LYS A 338 0.59 5.74 -10.29
CA LYS A 338 0.01 4.51 -9.76
C LYS A 338 1.16 3.72 -9.17
N ILE A 339 1.16 3.58 -7.85
CA ILE A 339 2.06 2.66 -7.18
C ILE A 339 1.53 1.28 -7.53
N GLU A 340 2.40 0.42 -8.08
CA GLU A 340 2.05 -0.98 -8.27
C GLU A 340 1.58 -1.54 -6.94
N ASN A 341 0.42 -2.21 -6.94
CA ASN A 341 -0.12 -2.79 -5.72
C ASN A 341 0.96 -3.72 -5.13
N PRO A 342 1.36 -3.53 -3.86
CA PRO A 342 2.34 -4.40 -3.26
C PRO A 342 1.83 -5.85 -3.34
N HIS A 343 2.73 -6.79 -3.54
CA HIS A 343 2.40 -8.21 -3.47
C HIS A 343 2.70 -8.73 -2.06
N PRO A 344 1.91 -9.68 -1.55
CA PRO A 344 2.26 -10.38 -0.31
C PRO A 344 3.64 -11.02 -0.46
N LEU A 345 4.48 -10.91 0.56
CA LEU A 345 5.85 -11.46 0.55
C LEU A 345 5.95 -12.72 1.40
N LEU A 346 5.07 -12.85 2.40
CA LEU A 346 5.04 -13.92 3.38
C LEU A 346 3.73 -14.68 3.27
N GLN A 347 3.76 -15.95 3.64
CA GLN A 347 2.58 -16.78 3.81
C GLN A 347 2.71 -17.65 5.07
N THR A 348 1.58 -17.94 5.70
CA THR A 348 1.48 -18.90 6.81
C THR A 348 0.21 -19.74 6.70
N THR A 349 0.18 -20.86 7.41
CA THR A 349 -1.03 -21.65 7.62
C THR A 349 -1.73 -21.16 8.88
N VAL A 350 -3.06 -21.02 8.78
CA VAL A 350 -3.93 -20.59 9.88
C VAL A 350 -4.94 -21.69 10.16
N GLU A 351 -5.05 -22.09 11.42
CA GLU A 351 -6.07 -23.02 11.87
C GLU A 351 -6.81 -22.45 13.08
N PRO A 352 -8.14 -22.63 13.19
CA PRO A 352 -8.85 -22.23 14.39
C PRO A 352 -8.51 -23.20 15.52
N SER A 353 -8.31 -22.71 16.74
CA SER A 353 -8.05 -23.56 17.92
C SER A 353 -9.21 -24.55 18.18
N LYS A 354 -10.42 -24.17 17.75
CA LYS A 354 -11.61 -25.03 17.78
C LYS A 354 -12.07 -25.32 16.35
N PRO A 355 -12.15 -26.59 15.91
CA PRO A 355 -12.58 -26.95 14.56
C PRO A 355 -13.98 -26.41 14.17
N GLU A 356 -14.87 -26.25 15.15
CA GLU A 356 -16.22 -25.70 14.98
C GLU A 356 -16.21 -24.24 14.48
N GLN A 357 -15.15 -23.48 14.77
CA GLN A 357 -15.03 -22.07 14.39
C GLN A 357 -14.48 -21.88 12.96
N ARG A 358 -14.25 -22.96 12.21
CA ARG A 358 -13.67 -22.90 10.86
C ARG A 358 -14.50 -22.05 9.90
N GLU A 359 -15.82 -22.16 9.94
CA GLU A 359 -16.71 -21.36 9.08
C GLU A 359 -16.64 -19.87 9.45
N MET A 360 -16.67 -19.57 10.75
CA MET A 360 -16.50 -18.20 11.25
C MET A 360 -15.15 -17.59 10.88
N LEU A 361 -14.08 -18.39 10.88
CA LEU A 361 -12.76 -17.96 10.45
C LEU A 361 -12.75 -17.60 8.95
N LEU A 362 -13.36 -18.43 8.10
CA LEU A 362 -13.43 -18.17 6.67
C LEU A 362 -14.24 -16.90 6.34
N ASP A 363 -15.38 -16.71 7.03
CA ASP A 363 -16.17 -15.48 6.94
C ASP A 363 -15.34 -14.25 7.35
N ALA A 364 -14.64 -14.34 8.48
CA ALA A 364 -13.82 -13.25 8.98
C ALA A 364 -12.65 -12.92 8.04
N LEU A 365 -11.96 -13.94 7.51
CA LEU A 365 -10.88 -13.75 6.54
C LEU A 365 -11.39 -13.16 5.22
N LEU A 366 -12.60 -13.53 4.78
CA LEU A 366 -13.24 -12.93 3.62
C LEU A 366 -13.45 -11.42 3.84
N GLU A 367 -14.04 -11.03 4.97
CA GLU A 367 -14.26 -9.62 5.32
C GLU A 367 -12.93 -8.84 5.39
N ILE A 368 -11.91 -9.40 6.06
CA ILE A 368 -10.62 -8.71 6.24
C ILE A 368 -9.88 -8.59 4.90
N SER A 369 -9.86 -9.63 4.07
CA SER A 369 -9.19 -9.62 2.76
C SER A 369 -9.86 -8.67 1.74
N ASP A 370 -11.17 -8.47 1.85
CA ASP A 370 -11.89 -7.48 1.03
C ASP A 370 -11.58 -6.04 1.46
N SER A 371 -11.31 -5.81 2.75
CA SER A 371 -10.81 -4.53 3.26
C SER A 371 -9.32 -4.31 2.96
N ASP A 372 -8.48 -5.35 2.97
CA ASP A 372 -7.05 -5.25 2.70
C ASP A 372 -6.57 -6.20 1.57
N PRO A 373 -6.34 -5.71 0.33
CA PRO A 373 -5.87 -6.50 -0.80
C PRO A 373 -4.46 -7.08 -0.65
N LEU A 374 -3.66 -6.61 0.32
CA LEU A 374 -2.38 -7.23 0.67
C LEU A 374 -2.56 -8.48 1.52
N LEU A 375 -3.71 -8.62 2.16
CA LEU A 375 -4.10 -9.83 2.82
C LEU A 375 -4.85 -10.72 1.84
N ARG A 376 -4.24 -11.83 1.45
CA ARG A 376 -4.90 -12.82 0.62
C ARG A 376 -5.00 -14.10 1.39
N TYR A 377 -6.13 -14.78 1.28
CA TYR A 377 -6.25 -16.13 1.78
C TYR A 377 -6.75 -17.04 0.67
N TYR A 378 -6.39 -18.30 0.76
CA TYR A 378 -6.99 -19.35 -0.04
C TYR A 378 -7.07 -20.61 0.80
N VAL A 379 -8.06 -21.44 0.48
CA VAL A 379 -8.20 -22.77 1.07
C VAL A 379 -7.61 -23.76 0.09
N ASP A 380 -6.65 -24.55 0.55
CA ASP A 380 -6.12 -25.62 -0.26
C ASP A 380 -7.23 -26.65 -0.51
N SER A 381 -7.52 -26.95 -1.77
CA SER A 381 -8.61 -27.86 -2.13
C SER A 381 -8.39 -29.29 -1.62
N THR A 382 -7.15 -29.63 -1.27
CA THR A 382 -6.75 -31.00 -0.98
C THR A 382 -6.32 -31.19 0.46
N THR A 383 -5.45 -30.33 1.01
CA THR A 383 -5.11 -30.41 2.44
C THR A 383 -6.21 -29.82 3.31
N HIS A 384 -7.10 -29.02 2.73
CA HIS A 384 -8.08 -28.20 3.44
C HIS A 384 -7.43 -27.24 4.45
N GLU A 385 -6.12 -27.01 4.37
CA GLU A 385 -5.44 -25.97 5.15
C GLU A 385 -5.83 -24.59 4.63
N ILE A 386 -5.93 -23.61 5.54
CA ILE A 386 -6.20 -22.22 5.19
C ILE A 386 -4.85 -21.52 5.14
N ILE A 387 -4.47 -21.01 3.99
CA ILE A 387 -3.19 -20.33 3.78
C ILE A 387 -3.46 -18.83 3.68
N LEU A 388 -2.76 -18.06 4.50
CA LEU A 388 -2.84 -16.62 4.60
C LEU A 388 -1.54 -15.99 4.12
N SER A 389 -1.60 -15.13 3.12
CA SER A 389 -0.49 -14.36 2.57
C SER A 389 -0.59 -12.89 2.97
N PHE A 390 0.51 -12.30 3.41
CA PHE A 390 0.58 -10.94 3.95
C PHE A 390 1.96 -10.29 3.72
N LEU A 391 2.12 -9.04 4.12
CA LEU A 391 3.35 -8.26 3.87
C LEU A 391 4.38 -8.38 5.02
N GLY A 392 3.94 -8.29 6.28
CA GLY A 392 4.83 -8.24 7.44
C GLY A 392 4.30 -8.94 8.69
N LYS A 393 5.19 -9.27 9.64
CA LYS A 393 4.83 -9.98 10.89
C LYS A 393 3.92 -9.14 11.80
N VAL A 394 4.08 -7.81 11.87
CA VAL A 394 3.17 -6.99 12.69
C VAL A 394 1.76 -6.98 12.11
N GLN A 395 1.62 -7.01 10.77
CA GLN A 395 0.32 -7.17 10.11
C GLN A 395 -0.36 -8.47 10.56
N MET A 396 0.39 -9.58 10.60
CA MET A 396 -0.11 -10.88 11.08
C MET A 396 -0.55 -10.83 12.56
N GLU A 397 0.23 -10.20 13.44
CA GLU A 397 -0.16 -10.04 14.85
C GLU A 397 -1.44 -9.23 15.02
N VAL A 398 -1.59 -8.15 14.25
CA VAL A 398 -2.79 -7.32 14.28
C VAL A 398 -4.00 -8.09 13.76
N ILE A 399 -3.85 -8.88 12.70
CA ILE A 399 -4.94 -9.72 12.19
C ILE A 399 -5.33 -10.78 13.22
N SER A 400 -4.36 -11.43 13.87
CA SER A 400 -4.62 -12.40 14.93
C SER A 400 -5.45 -11.79 16.06
N ALA A 401 -5.03 -10.61 16.54
CA ALA A 401 -5.76 -9.91 17.57
C ALA A 401 -7.14 -9.42 17.10
N LEU A 402 -7.27 -8.99 15.84
CA LEU A 402 -8.55 -8.58 15.27
C LEU A 402 -9.54 -9.76 15.16
N LEU A 403 -9.06 -10.94 14.78
CA LEU A 403 -9.86 -12.17 14.76
C LEU A 403 -10.36 -12.55 16.17
N GLN A 404 -9.50 -12.40 17.18
CA GLN A 404 -9.86 -12.69 18.57
C GLN A 404 -10.83 -11.65 19.16
N GLU A 405 -10.56 -10.35 18.99
CA GLU A 405 -11.34 -9.28 19.61
C GLU A 405 -12.68 -9.03 18.89
N LYS A 406 -12.68 -8.96 17.56
CA LYS A 406 -13.86 -8.59 16.76
C LYS A 406 -14.72 -9.80 16.41
N TYR A 407 -14.09 -10.92 16.05
CA TYR A 407 -14.77 -12.11 15.54
C TYR A 407 -14.86 -13.24 16.57
N HIS A 408 -14.20 -13.12 17.72
CA HIS A 408 -14.15 -14.13 18.78
C HIS A 408 -13.65 -15.50 18.29
N VAL A 409 -12.72 -15.48 17.33
CA VAL A 409 -12.05 -16.67 16.79
C VAL A 409 -10.62 -16.68 17.29
N GLU A 410 -10.25 -17.75 18.01
CA GLU A 410 -8.88 -18.01 18.42
C GLU A 410 -8.18 -18.85 17.34
N ILE A 411 -6.97 -18.45 16.95
CA ILE A 411 -6.24 -19.07 15.85
C ILE A 411 -4.85 -19.52 16.28
N GLU A 412 -4.40 -20.61 15.68
CA GLU A 412 -3.02 -21.09 15.74
C GLU A 412 -2.34 -20.81 14.39
N LEU A 413 -1.15 -20.22 14.46
CA LEU A 413 -0.36 -19.80 13.31
C LEU A 413 0.96 -20.57 13.27
N LYS A 414 1.31 -21.12 12.10
CA LYS A 414 2.66 -21.66 11.87
C LYS A 414 3.66 -20.51 11.62
N GLU A 415 4.96 -20.82 11.69
CA GLU A 415 5.98 -19.83 11.32
C GLU A 415 5.83 -19.39 9.86
N PRO A 416 5.89 -18.06 9.58
CA PRO A 416 5.69 -17.56 8.24
C PRO A 416 6.87 -17.90 7.33
N THR A 417 6.55 -18.30 6.11
CA THR A 417 7.51 -18.62 5.05
C THR A 417 7.44 -17.58 3.94
N VAL A 418 8.56 -17.35 3.26
CA VAL A 418 8.58 -16.48 2.07
C VAL A 418 7.94 -17.19 0.89
N ILE A 419 7.27 -16.44 0.03
CA ILE A 419 6.72 -16.97 -1.22
C ILE A 419 7.84 -17.03 -2.27
N TYR A 420 8.30 -18.24 -2.59
CA TYR A 420 9.28 -18.48 -3.65
C TYR A 420 8.61 -18.63 -5.01
N MET A 421 9.42 -18.54 -6.06
CA MET A 421 9.04 -18.88 -7.44
C MET A 421 10.06 -19.83 -8.05
N GLU A 422 9.71 -20.50 -9.13
CA GLU A 422 10.60 -21.39 -9.88
C GLU A 422 10.85 -20.86 -11.28
N ARG A 423 12.08 -21.03 -11.77
CA ARG A 423 12.44 -20.69 -13.15
C ARG A 423 13.16 -21.87 -13.81
N PRO A 424 12.85 -22.20 -15.07
CA PRO A 424 13.61 -23.19 -15.83
C PRO A 424 15.06 -22.73 -16.05
N LEU A 425 16.02 -23.65 -16.01
CA LEU A 425 17.44 -23.31 -16.23
C LEU A 425 17.84 -23.31 -17.71
N LYS A 426 17.27 -24.23 -18.49
CA LYS A 426 17.68 -24.50 -19.88
C LYS A 426 16.46 -24.70 -20.78
N ASN A 427 16.69 -24.58 -22.08
CA ASN A 427 15.69 -24.98 -23.08
C ASN A 427 15.47 -26.49 -23.03
N ALA A 428 14.22 -26.91 -22.92
CA ALA A 428 13.87 -28.33 -22.98
C ALA A 428 12.57 -28.53 -23.75
N GLU A 429 12.46 -29.69 -24.38
CA GLU A 429 11.26 -30.11 -25.11
C GLU A 429 10.88 -31.53 -24.69
N TYR A 430 9.58 -31.76 -24.57
CA TYR A 430 9.04 -33.08 -24.26
C TYR A 430 7.70 -33.25 -24.93
N THR A 431 7.52 -34.44 -25.51
CA THR A 431 6.26 -34.83 -26.16
C THR A 431 5.79 -36.12 -25.56
N ILE A 432 4.53 -36.12 -25.12
CA ILE A 432 3.81 -37.34 -24.74
C ILE A 432 2.88 -37.69 -25.88
N HIS A 433 3.01 -38.90 -26.40
CA HIS A 433 2.19 -39.41 -27.50
C HIS A 433 0.98 -40.19 -26.99
N ILE A 434 -0.12 -40.11 -27.73
CA ILE A 434 -1.33 -40.90 -27.54
C ILE A 434 -1.01 -42.39 -27.79
N GLU A 435 -1.69 -43.29 -27.08
CA GLU A 435 -1.49 -44.76 -27.17
C GLU A 435 -0.10 -45.27 -26.77
N VAL A 436 0.77 -44.40 -26.24
CA VAL A 436 2.08 -44.79 -25.69
C VAL A 436 2.00 -44.82 -24.16
N PRO A 437 2.12 -46.00 -23.51
CA PRO A 437 2.18 -46.08 -22.05
C PRO A 437 3.31 -45.20 -21.50
N PRO A 438 3.11 -44.46 -20.39
CA PRO A 438 2.01 -44.56 -19.44
C PRO A 438 0.86 -43.55 -19.68
N ASN A 439 0.75 -42.93 -20.85
CA ASN A 439 -0.30 -41.94 -21.15
C ASN A 439 -1.70 -42.60 -21.23
N PRO A 440 -2.64 -42.28 -20.32
CA PRO A 440 -3.99 -42.83 -20.37
C PRO A 440 -4.96 -41.93 -21.16
N PHE A 441 -4.52 -40.74 -21.59
CA PHE A 441 -5.38 -39.74 -22.22
C PHE A 441 -5.37 -39.88 -23.73
N TRP A 442 -6.52 -39.58 -24.36
CA TRP A 442 -6.66 -39.53 -25.82
C TRP A 442 -6.14 -38.20 -26.37
N ALA A 443 -4.91 -37.84 -26.03
CA ALA A 443 -4.26 -36.63 -26.52
C ALA A 443 -2.75 -36.85 -26.60
N SER A 444 -2.12 -36.23 -27.61
CA SER A 444 -0.67 -35.99 -27.59
C SER A 444 -0.42 -34.50 -27.42
N ILE A 445 0.54 -34.16 -26.57
CA ILE A 445 0.98 -32.78 -26.36
C ILE A 445 2.51 -32.77 -26.35
N GLY A 446 3.08 -31.88 -27.17
CA GLY A 446 4.48 -31.51 -27.16
C GLY A 446 4.65 -30.06 -26.75
N LEU A 447 5.39 -29.84 -25.67
CA LEU A 447 5.73 -28.51 -25.15
C LEU A 447 7.22 -28.28 -25.23
N SER A 448 7.61 -27.04 -25.55
CA SER A 448 8.96 -26.55 -25.35
C SER A 448 8.96 -25.41 -24.34
N VAL A 449 9.87 -25.44 -23.39
CA VAL A 449 10.06 -24.38 -22.39
C VAL A 449 11.45 -23.79 -22.58
N SER A 450 11.51 -22.46 -22.62
CA SER A 450 12.77 -21.70 -22.64
C SER A 450 12.78 -20.65 -21.53
N PRO A 451 13.90 -20.45 -20.82
CA PRO A 451 14.00 -19.40 -19.82
C PRO A 451 14.00 -18.02 -20.47
N LEU A 452 13.36 -17.07 -19.79
CA LEU A 452 13.37 -15.65 -20.13
C LEU A 452 14.22 -14.87 -19.12
N PRO A 453 14.62 -13.63 -19.42
CA PRO A 453 15.21 -12.74 -18.43
C PRO A 453 14.33 -12.58 -17.18
N LEU A 454 14.93 -12.34 -16.03
CA LEU A 454 14.20 -12.17 -14.77
C LEU A 454 13.17 -11.03 -14.87
N GLY A 455 11.98 -11.26 -14.34
CA GLY A 455 10.85 -10.31 -14.40
C GLY A 455 10.08 -10.29 -15.73
N SER A 456 10.39 -11.19 -16.67
CA SER A 456 9.62 -11.32 -17.92
C SER A 456 8.25 -11.97 -17.74
N GLY A 457 8.03 -12.66 -16.62
CA GLY A 457 6.83 -13.42 -16.34
C GLY A 457 6.69 -14.66 -17.23
N MET A 458 5.51 -15.30 -17.16
CA MET A 458 5.18 -16.44 -18.02
C MET A 458 4.61 -15.96 -19.35
N GLN A 459 5.22 -16.38 -20.45
CA GLN A 459 4.76 -16.11 -21.81
C GLN A 459 4.31 -17.42 -22.46
N TYR A 460 3.12 -17.42 -23.03
CA TYR A 460 2.57 -18.57 -23.75
C TYR A 460 2.46 -18.26 -25.24
N GLU A 461 2.91 -19.20 -26.06
CA GLU A 461 2.77 -19.16 -27.51
C GLU A 461 2.26 -20.52 -28.02
N SER A 462 1.47 -20.51 -29.09
CA SER A 462 1.11 -21.75 -29.80
C SER A 462 1.60 -21.68 -31.23
N SER A 463 2.39 -22.66 -31.64
CA SER A 463 2.77 -22.84 -33.05
C SER A 463 1.83 -23.79 -33.79
N VAL A 464 0.82 -24.34 -33.11
CA VAL A 464 -0.20 -25.22 -33.71
C VAL A 464 -1.27 -24.36 -34.37
N SER A 465 -1.50 -24.59 -35.66
CA SER A 465 -2.48 -23.80 -36.42
C SER A 465 -3.91 -24.03 -35.94
N LEU A 466 -4.71 -22.96 -35.89
CA LEU A 466 -6.13 -23.02 -35.53
C LEU A 466 -6.95 -23.91 -36.47
N GLY A 467 -6.49 -24.07 -37.72
CA GLY A 467 -7.11 -24.95 -38.70
C GLY A 467 -6.87 -26.44 -38.42
N TYR A 468 -5.78 -26.78 -37.74
CA TYR A 468 -5.47 -28.17 -37.38
C TYR A 468 -6.07 -28.57 -36.02
N LEU A 469 -5.94 -27.70 -35.01
CA LEU A 469 -6.53 -27.91 -33.69
C LEU A 469 -7.36 -26.69 -33.30
N ASN A 470 -8.65 -26.91 -33.02
CA ASN A 470 -9.59 -25.83 -32.75
C ASN A 470 -9.22 -25.01 -31.50
N GLN A 471 -9.79 -23.81 -31.39
CA GLN A 471 -9.54 -22.89 -30.27
C GLN A 471 -9.89 -23.50 -28.90
N SER A 472 -10.93 -24.33 -28.81
CA SER A 472 -11.37 -24.94 -27.54
C SER A 472 -10.31 -25.89 -26.96
N PHE A 473 -9.66 -26.70 -27.80
CA PHE A 473 -8.54 -27.55 -27.37
C PHE A 473 -7.31 -26.72 -27.00
N GLN A 474 -6.99 -25.68 -27.79
CA GLN A 474 -5.85 -24.81 -27.48
C GLN A 474 -6.05 -24.04 -26.17
N ASN A 475 -7.26 -23.57 -25.90
CA ASN A 475 -7.62 -22.96 -24.62
C ASN A 475 -7.49 -23.96 -23.47
N ALA A 476 -7.88 -25.22 -23.67
CA ALA A 476 -7.73 -26.26 -22.67
C ALA A 476 -6.27 -26.59 -22.36
N VAL A 477 -5.38 -26.60 -23.37
CA VAL A 477 -3.93 -26.72 -23.18
C VAL A 477 -3.40 -25.53 -22.38
N MET A 478 -3.78 -24.31 -22.75
CA MET A 478 -3.37 -23.10 -22.04
C MET A 478 -3.83 -23.10 -20.57
N GLU A 479 -5.08 -23.50 -20.30
CA GLU A 479 -5.60 -23.67 -18.94
C GLU A 479 -4.82 -24.72 -18.15
N GLY A 480 -4.51 -25.86 -18.77
CA GLY A 480 -3.68 -26.90 -18.16
C GLY A 480 -2.25 -26.44 -17.89
N ILE A 481 -1.64 -25.67 -18.79
CA ILE A 481 -0.32 -25.07 -18.58
C ILE A 481 -0.37 -24.08 -17.41
N ARG A 482 -1.37 -23.20 -17.35
CA ARG A 482 -1.55 -22.25 -16.24
C ARG A 482 -1.64 -22.98 -14.90
N TYR A 483 -2.45 -24.04 -14.84
CA TYR A 483 -2.53 -24.90 -13.65
C TYR A 483 -1.19 -25.58 -13.33
N GLY A 484 -0.46 -26.08 -14.34
CA GLY A 484 0.86 -26.68 -14.15
C GLY A 484 1.92 -25.68 -13.67
N CYS A 485 1.81 -24.41 -14.07
CA CYS A 485 2.66 -23.32 -13.60
C CYS A 485 2.38 -22.92 -12.15
N GLU A 486 1.26 -23.31 -11.54
CA GLU A 486 1.01 -23.01 -10.12
C GLU A 486 1.99 -23.76 -9.20
N GLN A 487 2.52 -24.90 -9.65
CA GLN A 487 3.48 -25.69 -8.87
C GLN A 487 4.51 -26.35 -9.77
N GLY A 488 5.76 -25.91 -9.66
CA GLY A 488 6.92 -26.49 -10.31
C GLY A 488 7.40 -27.78 -9.63
N LEU A 489 8.71 -28.03 -9.71
CA LEU A 489 9.36 -29.21 -9.14
C LEU A 489 9.52 -29.10 -7.62
N TYR A 490 9.77 -27.90 -7.13
CA TYR A 490 9.88 -27.59 -5.71
C TYR A 490 8.54 -27.18 -5.09
N GLY A 491 7.46 -27.18 -5.89
CA GLY A 491 6.09 -26.91 -5.43
C GLY A 491 5.65 -25.46 -5.49
N TRP A 492 6.49 -24.56 -6.04
CA TRP A 492 6.24 -23.12 -6.12
C TRP A 492 5.80 -22.69 -7.51
N ASN A 493 5.24 -21.48 -7.62
CA ASN A 493 4.78 -20.93 -8.91
C ASN A 493 5.95 -20.77 -9.89
N VAL A 494 5.79 -21.25 -11.12
CA VAL A 494 6.78 -21.14 -12.21
C VAL A 494 6.63 -19.79 -12.92
N THR A 495 7.73 -19.07 -13.09
CA THR A 495 7.81 -17.74 -13.74
C THR A 495 8.97 -17.65 -14.72
N ASP A 496 9.10 -16.49 -15.38
CA ASP A 496 10.21 -16.10 -16.25
C ASP A 496 10.57 -17.16 -17.31
N CYS A 497 9.54 -17.66 -17.99
CA CYS A 497 9.67 -18.68 -19.01
C CYS A 497 8.71 -18.45 -20.17
N LYS A 498 9.15 -18.89 -21.35
CA LYS A 498 8.33 -18.95 -22.55
C LYS A 498 7.97 -20.41 -22.81
N ILE A 499 6.67 -20.69 -22.78
CA ILE A 499 6.09 -22.02 -23.01
C ILE A 499 5.45 -22.00 -24.39
N CYS A 500 5.99 -22.81 -25.31
CA CYS A 500 5.44 -22.94 -26.66
C CYS A 500 4.76 -24.30 -26.84
N PHE A 501 3.49 -24.27 -27.22
CA PHE A 501 2.74 -25.45 -27.63
C PHE A 501 3.10 -25.80 -29.07
N LYS A 502 3.97 -26.80 -29.25
CA LYS A 502 4.57 -27.17 -30.54
C LYS A 502 3.80 -28.22 -31.30
N TYR A 503 3.31 -29.23 -30.59
CA TYR A 503 2.74 -30.42 -31.21
C TYR A 503 1.48 -30.86 -30.49
N GLY A 504 0.41 -31.11 -31.25
CA GLY A 504 -0.83 -31.67 -30.74
C GLY A 504 -1.30 -32.80 -31.66
N LEU A 505 -1.83 -33.88 -31.10
CA LEU A 505 -2.53 -34.91 -31.87
C LEU A 505 -3.80 -35.33 -31.13
N TYR A 506 -4.88 -35.47 -31.87
CA TYR A 506 -6.19 -35.90 -31.37
C TYR A 506 -6.80 -36.91 -32.33
N TYR A 507 -7.66 -37.78 -31.81
CA TYR A 507 -8.47 -38.73 -32.57
C TYR A 507 -9.94 -38.39 -32.35
N SER A 508 -10.65 -38.04 -33.43
CA SER A 508 -12.10 -37.90 -33.39
C SER A 508 -12.75 -39.29 -33.46
N PRO A 509 -13.76 -39.61 -32.62
CA PRO A 509 -14.46 -38.73 -31.68
C PRO A 509 -13.99 -38.82 -30.21
N VAL A 510 -12.95 -39.60 -29.92
CA VAL A 510 -12.58 -39.98 -28.54
C VAL A 510 -11.82 -38.89 -27.77
N SER A 511 -11.07 -38.02 -28.46
CA SER A 511 -10.32 -36.93 -27.84
C SER A 511 -11.20 -35.77 -27.43
N THR A 512 -11.12 -35.39 -26.15
CA THR A 512 -11.88 -34.26 -25.59
C THR A 512 -10.95 -33.14 -25.14
N PRO A 513 -11.41 -31.88 -25.05
CA PRO A 513 -10.61 -30.80 -24.46
C PRO A 513 -10.18 -31.08 -23.02
N ALA A 514 -10.93 -31.91 -22.28
CA ALA A 514 -10.56 -32.33 -20.93
C ALA A 514 -9.27 -33.16 -20.90
N ASP A 515 -9.06 -34.02 -21.90
CA ASP A 515 -7.82 -34.82 -22.02
C ASP A 515 -6.59 -33.92 -22.18
N PHE A 516 -6.68 -32.89 -23.02
CA PHE A 516 -5.62 -31.92 -23.20
C PHE A 516 -5.35 -31.10 -21.93
N ARG A 517 -6.43 -30.68 -21.23
CA ARG A 517 -6.32 -29.94 -19.96
C ARG A 517 -5.61 -30.74 -18.87
N MET A 518 -5.86 -32.05 -18.79
CA MET A 518 -5.26 -32.94 -17.79
C MET A 518 -3.83 -33.37 -18.16
N LEU A 519 -3.54 -33.54 -19.45
CA LEU A 519 -2.22 -33.96 -19.93
C LEU A 519 -1.19 -32.81 -19.91
N ALA A 520 -1.60 -31.58 -20.21
CA ALA A 520 -0.69 -30.43 -20.30
C ALA A 520 0.17 -30.18 -19.03
N PRO A 521 -0.36 -30.23 -17.79
CA PRO A 521 0.44 -30.10 -16.57
C PRO A 521 1.50 -31.21 -16.42
N ILE A 522 1.21 -32.42 -16.90
CA ILE A 522 2.12 -33.57 -16.81
C ILE A 522 3.26 -33.40 -17.81
N VAL A 523 2.95 -33.00 -19.05
CA VAL A 523 3.99 -32.69 -20.05
C VAL A 523 4.88 -31.57 -19.54
N LEU A 524 4.29 -30.49 -19.00
CA LEU A 524 5.04 -29.37 -18.46
C LEU A 524 6.00 -29.82 -17.35
N GLU A 525 5.55 -30.65 -16.41
CA GLU A 525 6.41 -31.22 -15.37
C GLU A 525 7.60 -31.99 -15.95
N GLN A 526 7.38 -32.82 -16.97
CA GLN A 526 8.47 -33.57 -17.62
C GLN A 526 9.45 -32.63 -18.34
N VAL A 527 8.94 -31.56 -18.98
CA VAL A 527 9.80 -30.53 -19.57
C VAL A 527 10.63 -29.82 -18.49
N LEU A 528 10.01 -29.45 -17.36
CA LEU A 528 10.70 -28.79 -16.25
C LEU A 528 11.76 -29.70 -15.63
N LYS A 529 11.49 -31.00 -15.47
CA LYS A 529 12.49 -31.99 -15.02
C LYS A 529 13.69 -32.05 -15.94
N LYS A 530 13.46 -32.05 -17.26
CA LYS A 530 14.54 -32.04 -18.25
C LYS A 530 15.30 -30.71 -18.29
N ALA A 531 14.59 -29.59 -18.14
CA ALA A 531 15.19 -28.25 -18.10
C ALA A 531 16.02 -28.03 -16.83
N GLY A 532 15.63 -28.67 -15.73
CA GLY A 532 15.99 -28.28 -14.37
C GLY A 532 15.28 -26.97 -13.97
N THR A 533 15.00 -26.81 -12.68
CA THR A 533 14.48 -25.55 -12.13
C THR A 533 15.41 -24.98 -11.07
N GLU A 534 15.46 -23.66 -10.99
CA GLU A 534 16.07 -22.90 -9.90
C GLU A 534 14.99 -22.16 -9.11
N LEU A 535 15.20 -22.01 -7.81
CA LEU A 535 14.32 -21.22 -6.96
C LEU A 535 14.70 -19.75 -7.03
N LEU A 536 13.67 -18.92 -7.07
CA LEU A 536 13.76 -17.49 -6.95
C LEU A 536 13.14 -17.07 -5.63
N GLU A 537 13.84 -16.22 -4.89
CA GLU A 537 13.32 -15.54 -3.70
C GLU A 537 13.10 -14.05 -3.99
N PRO A 538 12.08 -13.42 -3.37
CA PRO A 538 11.85 -11.99 -3.51
C PRO A 538 12.96 -11.20 -2.83
N TYR A 539 13.54 -10.26 -3.57
CA TYR A 539 14.55 -9.32 -3.10
C TYR A 539 13.96 -7.93 -2.97
N LEU A 540 14.31 -7.30 -1.86
CA LEU A 540 13.95 -5.94 -1.53
C LEU A 540 15.15 -5.04 -1.78
N SER A 541 14.92 -3.94 -2.48
CA SER A 541 15.83 -2.80 -2.38
C SER A 541 15.63 -2.15 -1.02
N PHE A 542 16.71 -1.81 -0.33
CA PHE A 542 16.64 -1.10 0.94
C PHE A 542 17.41 0.21 0.87
N LYS A 543 16.94 1.20 1.64
CA LYS A 543 17.66 2.43 1.98
C LYS A 543 17.63 2.59 3.49
N ILE A 544 18.80 2.53 4.09
CA ILE A 544 19.00 2.69 5.52
C ILE A 544 19.59 4.06 5.78
N TYR A 545 18.92 4.81 6.64
CA TYR A 545 19.44 6.05 7.20
C TYR A 545 19.90 5.73 8.61
N ALA A 546 21.18 5.87 8.91
CA ALA A 546 21.73 5.61 10.22
C ALA A 546 22.73 6.70 10.61
N PRO A 547 22.90 7.00 11.91
CA PRO A 547 24.01 7.84 12.37
C PRO A 547 25.36 7.27 11.93
N GLN A 548 26.30 8.15 11.58
CA GLN A 548 27.63 7.76 11.10
C GLN A 548 28.38 6.83 12.08
N GLU A 549 28.12 6.97 13.37
CA GLU A 549 28.66 6.14 14.46
C GLU A 549 28.45 4.63 14.24
N TYR A 550 27.35 4.25 13.57
CA TYR A 550 26.97 2.84 13.38
C TYR A 550 27.29 2.29 12.00
N LEU A 551 27.96 3.06 11.13
CA LEU A 551 28.28 2.66 9.76
C LEU A 551 29.03 1.33 9.71
N SER A 552 30.13 1.21 10.47
CA SER A 552 30.96 0.00 10.45
C SER A 552 30.19 -1.25 10.88
N ARG A 553 29.31 -1.10 11.87
CA ARG A 553 28.46 -2.21 12.33
C ARG A 553 27.42 -2.60 11.29
N ALA A 554 26.69 -1.62 10.74
CA ALA A 554 25.69 -1.86 9.71
C ALA A 554 26.29 -2.52 8.46
N TYR A 555 27.49 -2.09 8.05
CA TYR A 555 28.22 -2.67 6.91
C TYR A 555 28.65 -4.12 7.18
N ASN A 556 29.11 -4.43 8.40
CA ASN A 556 29.53 -5.78 8.79
C ASN A 556 28.35 -6.74 9.01
N ASP A 557 27.19 -6.23 9.43
CA ASP A 557 25.99 -7.03 9.67
C ASP A 557 25.23 -7.34 8.36
N ALA A 558 25.30 -6.46 7.35
CA ALA A 558 24.61 -6.66 6.07
C ALA A 558 24.91 -8.05 5.42
N PRO A 559 26.17 -8.49 5.27
CA PRO A 559 26.47 -9.81 4.72
C PRO A 559 25.91 -10.99 5.55
N LYS A 560 25.78 -10.84 6.87
CA LYS A 560 25.20 -11.89 7.74
C LYS A 560 23.75 -12.17 7.38
N TYR A 561 23.05 -11.16 6.90
CA TYR A 561 21.66 -11.22 6.44
C TYR A 561 21.55 -11.37 4.92
N CYS A 562 22.63 -11.82 4.26
CA CYS A 562 22.71 -11.96 2.80
C CYS A 562 22.39 -10.65 2.03
N ALA A 563 22.61 -9.51 2.68
CA ALA A 563 22.38 -8.19 2.10
C ALA A 563 23.62 -7.70 1.36
N ASN A 564 23.42 -7.19 0.14
CA ASN A 564 24.46 -6.60 -0.69
C ASN A 564 24.31 -5.08 -0.65
N ILE A 565 25.34 -4.38 -0.18
CA ILE A 565 25.39 -2.91 -0.20
C ILE A 565 25.89 -2.48 -1.58
N VAL A 566 25.11 -1.62 -2.24
CA VAL A 566 25.39 -1.10 -3.59
C VAL A 566 26.03 0.28 -3.52
N ASP A 567 25.52 1.15 -2.64
CA ASP A 567 25.95 2.53 -2.52
C ASP A 567 25.95 2.98 -1.05
N THR A 568 26.85 3.90 -0.72
CA THR A 568 26.98 4.51 0.61
C THR A 568 27.20 6.00 0.45
N GLN A 569 26.25 6.79 0.91
CA GLN A 569 26.32 8.26 0.85
C GLN A 569 26.41 8.82 2.25
N LEU A 570 27.32 9.76 2.47
CA LEU A 570 27.45 10.47 3.73
C LEU A 570 26.80 11.85 3.56
N LYS A 571 25.78 12.13 4.37
CA LYS A 571 25.05 13.39 4.34
C LYS A 571 25.03 13.97 5.75
N ASN A 572 25.84 15.01 5.97
CA ASN A 572 26.06 15.62 7.28
C ASN A 572 26.49 14.57 8.33
N ASN A 573 25.67 14.34 9.36
CA ASN A 573 25.91 13.37 10.44
C ASN A 573 25.26 11.99 10.20
N GLU A 574 24.60 11.79 9.07
CA GLU A 574 23.95 10.53 8.70
C GLU A 574 24.64 9.84 7.53
N VAL A 575 24.57 8.52 7.54
CA VAL A 575 24.98 7.67 6.44
C VAL A 575 23.74 7.01 5.85
N ILE A 576 23.65 7.07 4.52
CA ILE A 576 22.62 6.44 3.72
C ILE A 576 23.25 5.22 3.06
N LEU A 577 22.85 4.03 3.51
CA LEU A 577 23.24 2.76 2.90
C LEU A 577 22.13 2.31 1.96
N SER A 578 22.45 2.13 0.68
CA SER A 578 21.51 1.60 -0.30
C SER A 578 21.98 0.22 -0.76
N GLY A 579 21.06 -0.73 -0.83
CA GLY A 579 21.41 -2.10 -1.18
C GLY A 579 20.23 -2.99 -1.45
N GLU A 580 20.49 -4.28 -1.47
CA GLU A 580 19.55 -5.34 -1.80
C GLU A 580 19.60 -6.43 -0.74
N ILE A 581 18.44 -6.92 -0.30
CA ILE A 581 18.33 -7.92 0.75
C ILE A 581 17.17 -8.89 0.46
N PRO A 582 17.35 -10.20 0.71
CA PRO A 582 16.25 -11.16 0.65
C PRO A 582 15.11 -10.80 1.60
N ALA A 583 13.86 -10.98 1.17
CA ALA A 583 12.69 -10.72 2.02
C ALA A 583 12.63 -11.63 3.27
N ARG A 584 13.32 -12.79 3.28
CA ARG A 584 13.41 -13.67 4.45
C ARG A 584 14.16 -13.03 5.63
N CYS A 585 15.19 -12.23 5.36
CA CYS A 585 16.11 -11.72 6.38
C CYS A 585 15.78 -10.28 6.82
N ILE A 586 14.96 -9.55 6.05
CA ILE A 586 14.73 -8.12 6.29
C ILE A 586 14.13 -7.81 7.67
N GLN A 587 13.26 -8.67 8.19
CA GLN A 587 12.58 -8.40 9.46
C GLN A 587 13.52 -8.53 10.64
N GLU A 588 14.33 -9.59 10.68
CA GLU A 588 15.36 -9.77 11.70
C GLU A 588 16.37 -8.64 11.62
N TYR A 589 16.80 -8.29 10.41
CA TYR A 589 17.72 -7.17 10.21
C TYR A 589 17.13 -5.84 10.67
N ARG A 590 15.84 -5.57 10.45
CA ARG A 590 15.17 -4.35 10.96
C ARG A 590 15.13 -4.30 12.48
N SER A 591 14.80 -5.42 13.12
CA SER A 591 14.78 -5.51 14.59
C SER A 591 16.16 -5.25 15.17
N ASP A 592 17.19 -5.88 14.62
CA ASP A 592 18.58 -5.67 15.03
C ASP A 592 19.05 -4.25 14.78
N LEU A 593 18.77 -3.72 13.59
CA LEU A 593 19.09 -2.34 13.20
C LEU A 593 18.47 -1.34 14.18
N THR A 594 17.19 -1.54 14.53
CA THR A 594 16.50 -0.71 15.52
C THR A 594 17.18 -0.83 16.89
N PHE A 595 17.52 -2.06 17.31
CA PHE A 595 18.15 -2.32 18.60
C PHE A 595 19.52 -1.67 18.73
N PHE A 596 20.45 -1.89 17.80
CA PHE A 596 21.82 -1.37 17.94
C PHE A 596 21.96 0.12 17.66
N THR A 597 21.00 0.73 16.93
CA THR A 597 20.97 2.17 16.70
C THR A 597 20.16 2.94 17.75
N ASN A 598 19.64 2.25 18.77
CA ASN A 598 18.72 2.81 19.77
C ASN A 598 17.49 3.49 19.12
N GLY A 599 16.97 2.90 18.05
CA GLY A 599 15.82 3.43 17.29
C GLY A 599 16.10 4.66 16.42
N ARG A 600 17.37 5.09 16.30
CA ARG A 600 17.74 6.30 15.53
C ARG A 600 17.81 6.06 14.02
N SER A 601 17.77 4.82 13.56
CA SER A 601 17.85 4.48 12.14
C SER A 601 16.51 4.21 11.50
N VAL A 602 16.47 4.35 10.17
CA VAL A 602 15.29 4.13 9.35
C VAL A 602 15.63 3.19 8.23
N CYS A 603 14.83 2.14 8.01
CA CYS A 603 15.00 1.22 6.90
C CYS A 603 13.78 1.27 5.97
N LEU A 604 13.92 1.96 4.85
CA LEU A 604 12.93 1.93 3.76
C LEU A 604 13.20 0.71 2.88
N THR A 605 12.14 0.01 2.46
CA THR A 605 12.24 -1.14 1.58
C THR A 605 11.21 -1.08 0.47
N GLU A 606 11.61 -1.43 -0.74
CA GLU A 606 10.72 -1.60 -1.89
C GLU A 606 11.03 -2.90 -2.62
N LEU A 607 10.00 -3.59 -3.11
CA LEU A 607 10.18 -4.79 -3.92
C LEU A 607 10.96 -4.44 -5.19
N LYS A 608 12.13 -5.05 -5.38
CA LYS A 608 12.94 -4.88 -6.58
C LYS A 608 12.60 -5.93 -7.63
N GLY A 609 12.34 -7.16 -7.18
CA GLY A 609 12.03 -8.29 -8.04
C GLY A 609 12.38 -9.61 -7.37
N TYR A 610 12.52 -10.66 -8.16
CA TYR A 610 12.92 -11.99 -7.73
C TYR A 610 14.34 -12.28 -8.19
N HIS A 611 15.16 -12.87 -7.33
CA HIS A 611 16.53 -13.29 -7.63
C HIS A 611 16.73 -14.75 -7.24
N VAL A 612 17.74 -15.39 -7.83
CA VAL A 612 18.09 -16.78 -7.54
C VAL A 612 18.44 -16.94 -6.07
N THR A 613 17.81 -17.92 -5.42
CA THR A 613 18.01 -18.18 -3.99
C THR A 613 19.44 -18.61 -3.71
N THR A 614 20.02 -18.06 -2.64
CA THR A 614 21.34 -18.45 -2.13
C THR A 614 21.16 -19.37 -0.91
N GLY A 615 21.14 -20.69 -1.12
CA GLY A 615 20.96 -21.66 -0.04
C GLY A 615 20.36 -23.00 -0.48
N GLU A 616 19.99 -23.83 0.49
CA GLU A 616 19.26 -25.07 0.24
C GLU A 616 17.84 -24.79 -0.29
N PRO A 617 17.35 -25.58 -1.26
CA PRO A 617 16.06 -25.32 -1.87
C PRO A 617 14.91 -25.64 -0.91
N VAL A 618 14.11 -24.62 -0.60
CA VAL A 618 12.89 -24.79 0.20
C VAL A 618 11.84 -25.47 -0.66
N CYS A 619 11.49 -26.72 -0.33
CA CYS A 619 10.48 -27.48 -1.05
C CYS A 619 9.13 -27.37 -0.36
N GLN A 620 8.09 -27.05 -1.11
CA GLN A 620 6.69 -27.18 -0.69
C GLN A 620 6.13 -28.50 -1.21
N PRO A 621 5.41 -29.28 -0.40
CA PRO A 621 4.71 -30.46 -0.90
C PRO A 621 3.73 -30.05 -1.99
N ARG A 622 3.75 -30.77 -3.11
CA ARG A 622 2.84 -30.49 -4.22
C ARG A 622 1.41 -30.80 -3.81
N ARG A 623 0.45 -30.00 -4.28
CA ARG A 623 -0.98 -30.20 -4.02
C ARG A 623 -1.41 -31.53 -4.62
N PRO A 624 -1.96 -32.45 -3.82
CA PRO A 624 -2.41 -33.71 -4.38
C PRO A 624 -3.62 -33.46 -5.31
N ASN A 625 -3.60 -34.10 -6.47
CA ASN A 625 -4.67 -34.14 -7.45
C ASN A 625 -4.90 -35.60 -7.85
N SER A 626 -5.93 -36.24 -7.28
CA SER A 626 -6.21 -37.67 -7.44
C SER A 626 -6.34 -38.14 -8.90
N ARG A 627 -6.72 -37.25 -9.82
CA ARG A 627 -6.86 -37.55 -11.26
C ARG A 627 -5.51 -37.52 -12.00
N ILE A 628 -4.62 -36.61 -11.60
CA ILE A 628 -3.34 -36.38 -12.28
C ILE A 628 -2.21 -37.18 -11.60
N ASP A 629 -2.24 -37.33 -10.28
CA ASP A 629 -1.15 -37.91 -9.49
C ASP A 629 -0.89 -39.37 -9.77
N LYS A 630 -1.94 -40.16 -10.07
CA LYS A 630 -1.78 -41.55 -10.51
C LYS A 630 -0.94 -41.60 -11.79
N VAL A 631 -1.25 -40.72 -12.75
CA VAL A 631 -0.56 -40.65 -14.03
C VAL A 631 0.85 -40.10 -13.86
N ARG A 632 1.03 -39.04 -13.06
CA ARG A 632 2.36 -38.50 -12.70
C ARG A 632 3.24 -39.55 -12.07
N TYR A 633 2.72 -40.32 -11.11
CA TYR A 633 3.47 -41.39 -10.46
C TYR A 633 3.96 -42.45 -11.46
N MET A 634 3.14 -42.79 -12.48
CA MET A 634 3.56 -43.69 -13.55
C MET A 634 4.70 -43.09 -14.39
N PHE A 635 4.64 -41.80 -14.75
CA PHE A 635 5.73 -41.14 -15.47
C PHE A 635 7.01 -41.03 -14.61
N ASN A 636 6.89 -40.77 -13.31
CA ASN A 636 8.01 -40.64 -12.38
C ASN A 636 8.73 -41.96 -12.06
N LYS A 637 8.11 -43.11 -12.35
CA LYS A 637 8.76 -44.42 -12.23
C LYS A 637 9.65 -44.77 -13.42
N ILE A 638 9.42 -44.12 -14.56
CA ILE A 638 10.08 -44.44 -15.83
C ILE A 638 11.29 -43.53 -16.09
N THR A 639 11.24 -42.31 -15.55
CA THR A 639 12.34 -41.33 -15.50
C THR A 639 13.13 -41.47 -14.22
#